data_AF-A0A3R7SDA3-F1
#
_entry.id   AF-A0A3R7SDA3-F1
#
_cell.length_a   1.000
_cell.length_b   1.000
_cell.length_c   1.000
_cell.angle_alpha   90.00
_cell.angle_beta   90.00
_cell.angle_gamma   90.00
#
_symmetry.space_group_name_H-M   'P 1'
#
loop_
_entity.id
_entity.type
_entity.pdbx_description
1 polymer ?
#
loop_
_entity_poly.entity_id
_entity_poly.type
_entity_poly.pdbx_seq_one_letter_code
_entity_poly.pdbx_strand_id
1 'polypeptide(L)'
;MRGSRLTSRLMATTLPVAFLVGSVTGTAIAEPMQARNMTTFGMPGGIDTPTAEALPDGTLGATLSYSEYARRHNVVFQAMPRLTAVLRYSRVEGIEDRRNNNDHLWDRSFDLRIQLLDEAGWRPAVAVGLQDFVGTGIYSGEYIVATKNITPTVRASAGIGWGRIAGETRWPLERGDQGGKPNVDDWFTGSAKPFGSITWQVNDRLSLAAEYSSDNYKNEVEGVGGDEPGNLNLAAYYRFGQGYEVGLYTLGGETFGAQFSFSLNPRKAPYPSGLEKAPAPVRPRPAPAADPEGWSGQWAQDPTAQPAIQQALSDALAKEGQLLESMALSGNRAEVRIRNQRYIQQAEAVGRTARLMTRALPPSVETLVITSSADGIPTSSVTLRRSDVERLENTEASKVASAAALTDARPYPGDLVTTDGMFPRFRWHIGPYLDLGLFDPGEPLRYEVGAEARATYEIMPGLILAGTLRQRAFGSMDQRGPSKGRDPDNPNKPREHYPPEEYEARPELETLNGVPRVRSDTRMYRSDGPTIPELTVAWYARPTDTVYTRVTAGLLERAYGGVSAEALWKPVNSPLAFGAEINRVRKRDFDDVFGFRDYEVTTGHVSAYYEFAQGYTAQLDVGQYLAGDRGATITLTREFANGWRIGAFATKTDLSEDEFGEGSFDKGISISIPISWATGQPSRQRASSTLRALSRDGGSRVNVNGRLYDKVRDSHSVKLYEGWGRFWR
;
A
#
# COMPACT_ATOMS: atom_id res chain seq x y z
N MET A 1 -73.06 17.42 12.75
CA MET A 1 -72.42 18.75 12.72
C MET A 1 -70.95 18.61 13.11
N ARG A 2 -70.06 19.05 12.22
CA ARG A 2 -68.84 19.88 12.45
C ARG A 2 -68.01 19.54 13.71
N GLY A 3 -66.71 19.23 13.68
CA GLY A 3 -65.65 19.51 12.71
C GLY A 3 -64.38 19.97 13.49
N SER A 4 -63.20 19.74 12.91
CA SER A 4 -61.85 20.23 13.31
C SER A 4 -61.16 19.45 14.45
N ARG A 5 -60.11 18.62 14.30
CA ARG A 5 -58.80 18.70 13.60
C ARG A 5 -57.89 19.86 14.03
N LEU A 6 -57.01 19.61 15.02
CA LEU A 6 -55.64 20.15 15.10
C LEU A 6 -54.93 19.60 16.35
N THR A 7 -54.17 18.51 16.20
CA THR A 7 -52.96 18.14 17.00
C THR A 7 -52.43 16.77 16.54
N SER A 8 -51.96 16.73 15.29
CA SER A 8 -51.13 15.64 14.76
C SER A 8 -50.35 16.16 13.56
N ARG A 9 -49.32 16.98 13.79
CA ARG A 9 -48.39 17.43 12.75
C ARG A 9 -47.02 17.73 13.36
N LEU A 10 -46.12 16.76 13.27
CA LEU A 10 -44.70 16.91 12.94
C LEU A 10 -44.03 15.56 13.14
N MET A 11 -44.05 14.73 12.09
CA MET A 11 -43.06 13.75 11.69
C MET A 11 -43.71 12.83 10.64
N ALA A 12 -42.96 12.54 9.58
CA ALA A 12 -43.25 11.68 8.44
C ALA A 12 -43.83 12.34 7.15
N THR A 13 -43.06 12.11 6.08
CA THR A 13 -43.26 12.36 4.64
C THR A 13 -42.91 13.79 4.20
N THR A 14 -41.91 14.04 3.33
CA THR A 14 -41.76 13.46 1.98
C THR A 14 -40.31 13.44 1.43
N LEU A 15 -39.80 12.23 1.19
CA LEU A 15 -39.15 11.82 -0.08
C LEU A 15 -40.26 11.06 -0.86
N PRO A 16 -40.28 10.94 -2.23
CA PRO A 16 -39.13 10.75 -3.12
C PRO A 16 -39.19 11.41 -4.53
N VAL A 17 -38.01 11.44 -5.20
CA VAL A 17 -37.74 11.22 -6.63
C VAL A 17 -38.45 12.08 -7.70
N ALA A 18 -37.66 12.94 -8.35
CA ALA A 18 -37.76 13.19 -9.80
C ALA A 18 -36.34 13.39 -10.39
N PHE A 19 -35.88 12.36 -11.09
CA PHE A 19 -34.81 12.37 -12.08
C PHE A 19 -35.33 13.10 -13.34
N LEU A 20 -34.59 14.06 -13.90
CA LEU A 20 -34.47 14.27 -15.37
C LEU A 20 -33.50 15.43 -15.70
N VAL A 21 -32.31 15.02 -16.15
CA VAL A 21 -31.61 15.44 -17.39
C VAL A 21 -31.48 16.95 -17.68
N GLY A 22 -30.21 17.39 -17.76
CA GLY A 22 -29.80 18.23 -18.89
C GLY A 22 -29.39 19.67 -18.59
N SER A 23 -28.27 19.85 -17.89
CA SER A 23 -27.31 20.89 -18.30
C SER A 23 -25.91 20.40 -17.96
N VAL A 24 -25.20 19.91 -18.97
CA VAL A 24 -23.75 19.80 -18.95
C VAL A 24 -23.22 21.23 -18.89
N THR A 25 -23.19 21.81 -17.70
CA THR A 25 -22.20 22.82 -17.39
C THR A 25 -21.05 22.03 -16.82
N GLY A 26 -19.94 21.97 -17.56
CA GLY A 26 -18.71 21.44 -17.00
C GLY A 26 -18.45 22.22 -15.72
N THR A 27 -18.62 21.57 -14.57
CA THR A 27 -17.98 22.04 -13.36
C THR A 27 -16.52 21.97 -13.69
N ALA A 28 -15.93 23.10 -14.06
CA ALA A 28 -14.50 23.28 -14.02
C ALA A 28 -14.13 22.89 -12.59
N ILE A 29 -13.60 21.68 -12.43
CA ILE A 29 -12.91 21.30 -11.20
C ILE A 29 -11.76 22.28 -11.17
N ALA A 30 -11.89 23.34 -10.37
CA ALA A 30 -10.81 24.29 -10.18
C ALA A 30 -9.58 23.46 -9.79
N GLU A 31 -8.49 23.63 -10.54
CA GLU A 31 -7.27 22.88 -10.25
C GLU A 31 -6.88 23.20 -8.80
N PRO A 32 -6.65 22.17 -7.95
CA PRO A 32 -6.28 22.41 -6.57
C PRO A 32 -5.00 23.22 -6.55
N MET A 33 -4.92 24.19 -5.65
CA MET A 33 -3.75 25.05 -5.53
C MET A 33 -2.54 24.19 -5.14
N GLN A 34 -1.62 23.99 -6.10
CA GLN A 34 -0.52 23.05 -5.93
C GLN A 34 0.62 23.65 -5.12
N ALA A 35 1.03 22.89 -4.11
CA ALA A 35 2.18 23.15 -3.27
C ALA A 35 3.46 23.20 -4.08
N ARG A 36 4.31 24.20 -3.81
CA ARG A 36 5.61 24.32 -4.46
C ARG A 36 6.80 24.01 -3.56
N ASN A 37 6.70 24.29 -2.27
CA ASN A 37 7.77 24.09 -1.29
C ASN A 37 7.25 23.22 -0.14
N MET A 38 8.16 22.45 0.48
CA MET A 38 7.86 21.67 1.69
C MET A 38 8.34 22.42 2.93
N THR A 39 7.63 22.29 4.05
CA THR A 39 8.09 22.71 5.37
C THR A 39 9.14 21.76 5.93
N THR A 40 9.83 22.17 6.99
CA THR A 40 10.74 21.31 7.76
C THR A 40 10.01 20.11 8.40
N PHE A 41 8.68 20.20 8.53
CA PHE A 41 7.77 19.16 9.01
C PHE A 41 7.20 18.27 7.86
N GLY A 42 7.58 18.50 6.60
CA GLY A 42 7.23 17.66 5.46
C GLY A 42 5.85 17.92 4.85
N MET A 43 5.13 18.96 5.28
CA MET A 43 3.87 19.40 4.69
C MET A 43 4.10 20.55 3.71
N PRO A 44 3.17 20.88 2.80
CA PRO A 44 3.21 22.14 2.08
C PRO A 44 3.20 23.34 3.03
N GLY A 45 4.14 24.27 2.81
CA GLY A 45 4.07 25.56 3.47
C GLY A 45 5.31 26.42 3.36
N GLY A 46 5.51 27.27 4.38
CA GLY A 46 6.62 28.22 4.48
C GLY A 46 7.92 27.52 4.87
N ILE A 47 8.32 27.64 6.12
CA ILE A 47 9.46 26.97 6.73
C ILE A 47 8.92 25.98 7.75
N ASP A 48 8.30 26.47 8.82
CA ASP A 48 7.61 25.64 9.81
C ASP A 48 6.09 25.75 9.67
N THR A 49 5.60 26.89 9.20
CA THR A 49 4.17 27.16 9.12
C THR A 49 3.52 26.46 7.93
N PRO A 50 2.38 25.77 8.15
CA PRO A 50 1.66 25.08 7.10
C PRO A 50 0.87 26.06 6.24
N THR A 51 0.50 25.62 5.03
CA THR A 51 -0.42 26.35 4.14
C THR A 51 -1.61 25.48 3.72
N ALA A 52 -2.61 26.09 3.08
CA ALA A 52 -3.79 25.39 2.59
C ALA A 52 -3.59 24.73 1.20
N GLU A 53 -2.35 24.64 0.71
CA GLU A 53 -1.99 24.08 -0.59
C GLU A 53 -2.00 22.55 -0.60
N ALA A 54 -2.54 21.90 -1.62
CA ALA A 54 -2.43 20.45 -1.75
C ALA A 54 -1.23 20.06 -2.64
N LEU A 55 -0.65 18.87 -2.42
CA LEU A 55 0.27 18.32 -3.42
C LEU A 55 -0.53 17.74 -4.60
N PRO A 56 0.11 17.54 -5.77
CA PRO A 56 -0.52 16.77 -6.83
C PRO A 56 -0.97 15.41 -6.31
N ASP A 57 -2.17 14.98 -6.69
CA ASP A 57 -2.78 13.76 -6.18
C ASP A 57 -1.88 12.53 -6.42
N GLY A 58 -1.64 11.75 -5.36
CA GLY A 58 -0.75 10.58 -5.34
C GLY A 58 0.73 10.88 -5.15
N THR A 59 1.14 12.13 -4.92
CA THR A 59 2.54 12.48 -4.67
C THR A 59 3.07 11.77 -3.41
N LEU A 60 4.23 11.13 -3.55
CA LEU A 60 5.03 10.59 -2.46
C LEU A 60 6.31 11.42 -2.39
N GLY A 61 6.69 11.89 -1.21
CA GLY A 61 7.89 12.68 -1.04
C GLY A 61 8.62 12.35 0.24
N ALA A 62 9.87 12.78 0.30
CA ALA A 62 10.69 12.74 1.50
C ALA A 62 11.39 14.08 1.70
N THR A 63 11.46 14.56 2.93
CA THR A 63 12.15 15.80 3.30
C THR A 63 13.12 15.52 4.45
N LEU A 64 14.37 15.87 4.25
CA LEU A 64 15.42 15.86 5.27
C LEU A 64 15.70 17.31 5.65
N SER A 65 15.53 17.68 6.91
CA SER A 65 15.86 19.02 7.41
C SER A 65 16.87 18.94 8.55
N TYR A 66 17.73 19.94 8.60
CA TYR A 66 18.77 20.08 9.60
C TYR A 66 18.83 21.54 10.07
N SER A 67 18.78 21.74 11.38
CA SER A 67 19.09 22.98 12.07
C SER A 67 19.82 22.66 13.38
N GLU A 68 20.17 23.70 14.12
CA GLU A 68 20.72 23.58 15.47
C GLU A 68 19.75 22.92 16.47
N TYR A 69 18.44 23.13 16.28
CA TYR A 69 17.42 22.61 17.20
C TYR A 69 16.97 21.19 16.89
N ALA A 70 16.94 20.81 15.60
CA ALA A 70 16.38 19.52 15.21
C ALA A 70 16.93 18.99 13.89
N ARG A 71 16.92 17.66 13.79
CA ARG A 71 17.07 16.93 12.53
C ARG A 71 15.77 16.19 12.26
N ARG A 72 15.09 16.48 11.16
CA ARG A 72 13.78 15.88 10.85
C ARG A 72 13.84 15.12 9.53
N HIS A 73 13.29 13.93 9.53
CA HIS A 73 13.15 13.06 8.38
C HIS A 73 11.66 12.78 8.17
N ASN A 74 11.11 13.31 7.09
CA ASN A 74 9.68 13.26 6.80
C ASN A 74 9.44 12.40 5.56
N VAL A 75 8.36 11.62 5.57
CA VAL A 75 7.80 10.96 4.40
C VAL A 75 6.36 11.45 4.24
N VAL A 76 6.08 12.14 3.15
CA VAL A 76 4.76 12.70 2.84
C VAL A 76 4.05 11.87 1.78
N PHE A 77 2.75 11.65 1.98
CA PHE A 77 1.88 11.05 0.97
C PHE A 77 0.60 11.86 0.79
N GLN A 78 0.37 12.32 -0.45
CA GLN A 78 -0.91 12.90 -0.86
C GLN A 78 -1.91 11.77 -1.13
N ALA A 79 -2.47 11.25 -0.04
CA ALA A 79 -3.32 10.07 -0.02
C ALA A 79 -4.57 10.21 -0.90
N MET A 80 -5.21 11.39 -0.87
CA MET A 80 -6.33 11.78 -1.71
C MET A 80 -6.13 13.22 -2.21
N PRO A 81 -6.89 13.73 -3.20
CA PRO A 81 -6.73 15.12 -3.65
C PRO A 81 -6.75 16.18 -2.53
N ARG A 82 -7.45 15.91 -1.43
CA ARG A 82 -7.61 16.81 -0.28
C ARG A 82 -7.00 16.29 1.03
N LEU A 83 -6.41 15.09 1.03
CA LEU A 83 -5.88 14.46 2.24
C LEU A 83 -4.38 14.24 2.10
N THR A 84 -3.61 14.89 2.97
CA THR A 84 -2.16 14.71 3.08
C THR A 84 -1.83 14.06 4.41
N ALA A 85 -0.98 13.04 4.39
CA ALA A 85 -0.44 12.39 5.58
C ALA A 85 1.09 12.51 5.57
N VAL A 86 1.69 12.72 6.74
CA VAL A 86 3.15 12.74 6.90
C VAL A 86 3.54 11.82 8.05
N LEU A 87 4.53 10.98 7.82
CA LEU A 87 5.27 10.28 8.86
C LEU A 87 6.57 11.04 9.09
N ARG A 88 6.84 11.41 10.34
CA ARG A 88 8.05 12.15 10.73
C ARG A 88 8.84 11.36 11.75
N TYR A 89 10.16 11.38 11.56
CA TYR A 89 11.15 10.93 12.53
C TYR A 89 12.11 12.06 12.82
N SER A 90 12.14 12.49 14.08
CA SER A 90 12.91 13.67 14.49
C SER A 90 13.91 13.30 15.57
N ARG A 91 15.12 13.84 15.45
CA ARG A 91 16.05 14.01 16.56
C ARG A 91 15.93 15.45 17.04
N VAL A 92 15.48 15.63 18.27
CA VAL A 92 15.35 16.94 18.90
C VAL A 92 16.53 17.12 19.85
N GLU A 93 17.40 18.08 19.56
CA GLU A 93 18.60 18.34 20.36
C GLU A 93 18.22 19.15 21.62
N GLY A 94 18.98 18.99 22.70
CA GLY A 94 18.77 19.72 23.96
C GLY A 94 17.67 19.16 24.86
N ILE A 95 16.90 18.17 24.39
CA ILE A 95 15.83 17.55 25.18
C ILE A 95 16.32 16.20 25.70
N GLU A 96 16.64 16.16 26.99
CA GLU A 96 17.17 14.96 27.66
C GLU A 96 16.15 13.81 27.60
N ASP A 97 16.51 12.74 26.91
CA ASP A 97 15.75 11.48 26.97
C ASP A 97 16.12 10.75 28.25
N ARG A 98 15.39 11.06 29.33
CA ARG A 98 15.56 10.43 30.66
C ARG A 98 15.40 8.91 30.66
N ARG A 99 14.93 8.30 29.56
CA ARG A 99 14.83 6.85 29.38
C ARG A 99 16.14 6.23 28.94
N ASN A 100 16.90 6.93 28.09
CA ASN A 100 18.14 6.43 27.48
C ASN A 100 19.41 7.17 27.98
N ASN A 101 19.24 8.17 28.85
CA ASN A 101 20.33 9.03 29.36
C ASN A 101 21.12 9.70 28.21
N ASN A 102 20.38 10.14 27.19
CA ASN A 102 20.88 10.87 26.03
C ASN A 102 20.53 12.36 26.15
N ASP A 103 21.38 13.21 25.57
CA ASP A 103 21.21 14.66 25.45
C ASP A 103 20.20 15.10 24.36
N HIS A 104 19.50 14.13 23.75
CA HIS A 104 18.56 14.33 22.65
C HIS A 104 17.38 13.35 22.71
N LEU A 105 16.24 13.77 22.19
CA LEU A 105 15.03 12.96 22.08
C LEU A 105 14.80 12.49 20.65
N TRP A 106 14.55 11.19 20.48
CA TRP A 106 14.00 10.66 19.23
C TRP A 106 12.47 10.63 19.29
N ASP A 107 11.82 11.40 18.41
CA ASP A 107 10.37 11.45 18.25
C ASP A 107 9.93 10.77 16.94
N ARG A 108 8.78 10.09 17.01
CA ARG A 108 8.07 9.48 15.89
C ARG A 108 6.66 10.04 15.89
N SER A 109 6.34 10.83 14.88
CA SER A 109 5.07 11.53 14.80
C SER A 109 4.37 11.30 13.47
N PHE A 110 3.04 11.36 13.51
CA PHE A 110 2.20 11.32 12.34
C PHE A 110 1.35 12.59 12.27
N ASP A 111 1.32 13.19 11.08
CA ASP A 111 0.54 14.38 10.80
C ASP A 111 -0.56 14.07 9.78
N LEU A 112 -1.72 14.72 9.95
CA LEU A 112 -2.83 14.66 9.02
C LEU A 112 -3.28 16.05 8.63
N ARG A 113 -3.53 16.29 7.34
CA ARG A 113 -4.11 17.55 6.88
C ARG A 113 -5.20 17.32 5.85
N ILE A 114 -6.30 18.03 6.03
CA ILE A 114 -7.48 18.00 5.16
C ILE A 114 -7.69 19.39 4.57
N GLN A 115 -7.66 19.50 3.24
CA GLN A 115 -8.07 20.69 2.52
C GLN A 115 -9.60 20.71 2.42
N LEU A 116 -10.24 21.67 3.07
CA LEU A 116 -11.69 21.81 3.11
C LEU A 116 -12.24 22.53 1.88
N LEU A 117 -11.56 23.60 1.47
CA LEU A 117 -11.98 24.48 0.39
C LEU A 117 -10.83 24.74 -0.58
N ASP A 118 -11.13 24.65 -1.88
CA ASP A 118 -10.25 25.15 -2.94
C ASP A 118 -10.43 26.67 -3.10
N GLU A 119 -9.36 27.33 -3.54
CA GLU A 119 -9.38 28.74 -3.91
C GLU A 119 -10.40 28.97 -5.04
N ALA A 120 -11.27 29.98 -4.89
CA ALA A 120 -12.25 30.33 -5.90
C ALA A 120 -12.58 31.83 -5.85
N GLY A 121 -12.16 32.57 -6.88
CA GLY A 121 -12.37 34.01 -6.97
C GLY A 121 -11.79 34.74 -5.76
N TRP A 122 -12.64 35.30 -4.91
CA TRP A 122 -12.18 35.98 -3.70
C TRP A 122 -11.94 35.05 -2.51
N ARG A 123 -12.50 33.83 -2.53
CA ARG A 123 -12.42 32.86 -1.43
C ARG A 123 -11.04 32.17 -1.43
N PRO A 124 -10.28 32.21 -0.32
CA PRO A 124 -9.01 31.50 -0.21
C PRO A 124 -9.24 29.98 -0.14
N ALA A 125 -8.18 29.21 -0.42
CA ALA A 125 -8.15 27.81 -0.03
C ALA A 125 -8.09 27.71 1.50
N VAL A 126 -8.73 26.70 2.08
CA VAL A 126 -8.77 26.51 3.54
C VAL A 126 -8.42 25.07 3.88
N ALA A 127 -7.52 24.88 4.84
CA ALA A 127 -7.15 23.57 5.36
C ALA A 127 -7.16 23.54 6.88
N VAL A 128 -7.40 22.34 7.41
CA VAL A 128 -7.25 22.00 8.82
C VAL A 128 -6.19 20.92 8.91
N GLY A 129 -5.28 21.05 9.87
CA GLY A 129 -4.27 20.04 10.12
C GLY A 129 -4.08 19.72 11.58
N LEU A 130 -3.65 18.49 11.81
CA LEU A 130 -3.24 17.92 13.08
C LEU A 130 -1.78 17.50 12.91
N GLN A 131 -0.87 18.22 13.55
CA GLN A 131 0.56 17.94 13.58
C GLN A 131 0.86 17.11 14.82
N ASP A 132 1.65 16.05 14.67
CA ASP A 132 2.00 15.12 15.75
C ASP A 132 0.74 14.71 16.53
N PHE A 133 -0.29 14.30 15.77
CA PHE A 133 -1.56 13.87 16.35
C PHE A 133 -1.44 12.49 16.99
N VAL A 134 -0.43 11.72 16.56
CA VAL A 134 0.02 10.46 17.16
C VAL A 134 1.55 10.48 17.18
N GLY A 135 2.14 10.62 18.37
CA GLY A 135 3.59 10.60 18.60
C GLY A 135 3.93 10.89 20.06
N THR A 136 5.10 11.45 20.35
CA THR A 136 5.46 11.80 21.75
C THR A 136 4.84 13.12 22.21
N GLY A 137 4.12 13.83 21.34
CA GLY A 137 3.40 15.07 21.67
C GLY A 137 4.27 16.33 21.64
N ILE A 138 5.59 16.19 21.41
CA ILE A 138 6.54 17.31 21.47
C ILE A 138 6.30 18.35 20.38
N TYR A 139 5.80 17.89 19.23
CA TYR A 139 5.44 18.74 18.11
C TYR A 139 3.93 18.84 17.92
N SER A 140 3.14 18.44 18.93
CA SER A 140 1.68 18.39 18.86
C SER A 140 1.10 19.78 18.65
N GLY A 141 0.28 19.93 17.62
CA GLY A 141 -0.43 21.17 17.36
C GLY A 141 -1.54 21.02 16.33
N GLU A 142 -2.57 21.83 16.48
CA GLU A 142 -3.65 21.92 15.50
C GLU A 142 -3.64 23.29 14.84
N TYR A 143 -4.12 23.37 13.61
CA TYR A 143 -4.24 24.65 12.93
C TYR A 143 -5.38 24.69 11.94
N ILE A 144 -5.84 25.92 11.69
CA ILE A 144 -6.68 26.29 10.56
C ILE A 144 -5.92 27.35 9.77
N VAL A 145 -5.75 27.12 8.48
CA VAL A 145 -5.00 28.04 7.60
C VAL A 145 -5.79 28.35 6.34
N ALA A 146 -5.71 29.61 5.93
CA ALA A 146 -6.23 30.10 4.67
C ALA A 146 -5.08 30.58 3.78
N THR A 147 -5.08 30.19 2.51
CA THR A 147 -4.03 30.57 1.54
C THR A 147 -4.65 31.12 0.26
N LYS A 148 -4.03 32.16 -0.29
CA LYS A 148 -4.49 32.85 -1.50
C LYS A 148 -3.35 33.25 -2.42
N ASN A 149 -3.57 33.14 -3.73
CA ASN A 149 -2.70 33.75 -4.71
C ASN A 149 -3.03 35.25 -4.80
N ILE A 150 -2.13 36.10 -4.30
CA ILE A 150 -2.27 37.56 -4.36
C ILE A 150 -1.94 38.04 -5.78
N THR A 151 -0.91 37.42 -6.37
CA THR A 151 -0.57 37.53 -7.79
C THR A 151 -0.25 36.13 -8.33
N PRO A 152 -0.04 35.95 -9.66
CA PRO A 152 0.40 34.67 -10.19
C PRO A 152 1.73 34.15 -9.64
N THR A 153 2.53 35.01 -9.01
CA THR A 153 3.86 34.68 -8.46
C THR A 153 3.97 34.90 -6.96
N VAL A 154 3.01 35.57 -6.31
CA VAL A 154 3.03 35.86 -4.86
C VAL A 154 1.83 35.22 -4.20
N ARG A 155 2.11 34.38 -3.20
CA ARG A 155 1.12 33.66 -2.40
C ARG A 155 1.24 34.11 -0.95
N ALA A 156 0.09 34.27 -0.29
CA ALA A 156 0.04 34.61 1.12
C ALA A 156 -0.85 33.61 1.87
N SER A 157 -0.41 33.24 3.07
CA SER A 157 -1.11 32.35 3.98
C SER A 157 -1.22 33.00 5.35
N ALA A 158 -2.38 32.86 5.97
CA ALA A 158 -2.62 33.28 7.34
C ALA A 158 -3.43 32.21 8.05
N GLY A 159 -3.04 31.89 9.28
CA GLY A 159 -3.68 30.86 10.07
C GLY A 159 -3.67 31.18 11.55
N ILE A 160 -4.44 30.38 12.27
CA ILE A 160 -4.42 30.31 13.73
C ILE A 160 -4.10 28.88 14.11
N GLY A 161 -3.25 28.71 15.12
CA GLY A 161 -2.85 27.40 15.60
C GLY A 161 -2.81 27.33 17.11
N TRP A 162 -2.80 26.10 17.60
CA TRP A 162 -2.72 25.70 19.01
C TRP A 162 -1.51 24.77 19.21
N GLY A 163 -1.13 24.54 20.47
CA GLY A 163 0.02 23.69 20.79
C GLY A 163 1.31 24.27 20.21
N ARG A 164 2.13 23.42 19.55
CA ARG A 164 3.45 23.80 19.03
C ARG A 164 3.38 24.99 18.08
N ILE A 165 2.34 25.06 17.24
CA ILE A 165 2.13 26.18 16.30
C ILE A 165 1.91 27.51 17.03
N ALA A 166 1.43 27.48 18.27
CA ALA A 166 1.28 28.64 19.16
C ALA A 166 2.48 28.86 20.09
N GLY A 167 3.57 28.11 19.93
CA GLY A 167 4.73 28.13 20.84
C GLY A 167 4.44 27.51 22.21
N GLU A 168 3.39 26.69 22.34
CA GLU A 168 3.10 25.94 23.56
C GLU A 168 3.47 24.46 23.35
N THR A 169 4.17 23.85 24.31
CA THR A 169 4.43 22.40 24.26
C THR A 169 3.46 21.69 25.18
N ARG A 170 2.65 20.79 24.62
CA ARG A 170 1.76 19.94 25.40
C ARG A 170 2.55 18.70 25.82
N TRP A 171 3.07 18.71 27.04
CA TRP A 171 3.95 17.67 27.55
C TRP A 171 3.18 16.41 27.99
N PRO A 172 3.41 15.20 27.45
CA PRO A 172 2.81 13.98 27.98
C PRO A 172 3.84 13.05 28.64
N LEU A 173 5.07 13.48 28.95
CA LEU A 173 6.03 12.61 29.63
C LEU A 173 5.83 12.66 31.15
N GLU A 174 4.76 12.03 31.64
CA GLU A 174 4.85 11.37 32.95
C GLU A 174 5.87 10.23 32.84
N ARG A 175 6.52 9.90 33.96
CA ARG A 175 7.63 8.94 34.01
C ARG A 175 7.14 7.54 33.62
N GLY A 176 7.27 7.18 32.34
CA GLY A 176 6.85 5.87 31.81
C GLY A 176 5.97 5.94 30.56
N ASP A 177 5.41 7.10 30.19
CA ASP A 177 4.68 7.23 28.92
C ASP A 177 5.65 7.27 27.74
N GLN A 178 5.46 6.36 26.79
CA GLN A 178 6.33 6.19 25.63
C GLN A 178 5.73 6.82 24.35
N GLY A 179 4.59 7.52 24.47
CA GLY A 179 3.91 8.19 23.37
C GLY A 179 3.17 7.23 22.42
N GLY A 180 2.61 7.79 21.35
CA GLY A 180 1.92 7.05 20.29
C GLY A 180 0.42 6.84 20.51
N LYS A 181 -0.19 7.58 21.43
CA LYS A 181 -1.64 7.70 21.62
C LYS A 181 -2.16 8.98 20.95
N PRO A 182 -3.39 9.00 20.41
CA PRO A 182 -4.01 10.25 19.97
C PRO A 182 -4.60 10.98 21.19
N ASN A 183 -4.12 12.20 21.46
CA ASN A 183 -4.64 13.03 22.56
C ASN A 183 -5.85 13.85 22.10
N VAL A 184 -6.95 13.15 21.81
CA VAL A 184 -8.16 13.77 21.23
C VAL A 184 -8.78 14.82 22.15
N ASP A 185 -8.69 14.63 23.46
CA ASP A 185 -9.26 15.52 24.47
C ASP A 185 -8.57 16.90 24.52
N ASP A 186 -7.33 17.00 24.02
CA ASP A 186 -6.54 18.24 24.01
C ASP A 186 -6.67 19.02 22.68
N TRP A 187 -7.35 18.47 21.67
CA TRP A 187 -7.40 19.10 20.35
C TRP A 187 -8.13 20.44 20.36
N PHE A 188 -7.52 21.45 19.74
CA PHE A 188 -8.05 22.82 19.68
C PHE A 188 -8.29 23.46 21.07
N THR A 189 -7.56 22.98 22.09
CA THR A 189 -7.56 23.56 23.44
C THR A 189 -6.30 24.39 23.69
N GLY A 190 -6.34 25.31 24.65
CA GLY A 190 -5.23 26.22 24.96
C GLY A 190 -5.26 27.54 24.19
N SER A 191 -4.19 28.34 24.30
CA SER A 191 -4.14 29.69 23.72
C SER A 191 -3.81 29.63 22.23
N ALA A 192 -4.77 29.96 21.38
CA ALA A 192 -4.51 30.06 19.95
C ALA A 192 -3.62 31.28 19.64
N LYS A 193 -2.65 31.14 18.75
CA LYS A 193 -1.85 32.26 18.23
C LYS A 193 -1.84 32.30 16.70
N PRO A 194 -1.69 33.51 16.11
CA PRO A 194 -1.62 33.64 14.66
C PRO A 194 -0.26 33.18 14.13
N PHE A 195 -0.27 32.71 12.89
CA PHE A 195 0.92 32.47 12.09
C PHE A 195 0.64 32.84 10.63
N GLY A 196 1.68 32.99 9.83
CA GLY A 196 1.49 33.26 8.42
C GLY A 196 2.77 33.19 7.61
N SER A 197 2.62 33.09 6.30
CA SER A 197 3.75 33.08 5.38
C SER A 197 3.41 33.75 4.06
N ILE A 198 4.41 34.38 3.45
CA ILE A 198 4.36 34.90 2.10
C ILE A 198 5.44 34.18 1.31
N THR A 199 5.05 33.62 0.16
CA THR A 199 5.98 32.98 -0.78
C THR A 199 5.96 33.74 -2.09
N TRP A 200 7.14 34.10 -2.59
CA TRP A 200 7.34 34.75 -3.86
C TRP A 200 8.13 33.84 -4.81
N GLN A 201 7.50 33.45 -5.91
CA GLN A 201 8.14 32.76 -7.01
C GLN A 201 8.93 33.77 -7.86
N VAL A 202 10.25 33.75 -7.72
CA VAL A 202 11.14 34.64 -8.49
C VAL A 202 11.24 34.17 -9.94
N ASN A 203 11.35 32.86 -10.17
CA ASN A 203 11.36 32.21 -11.49
C ASN A 203 10.99 30.73 -11.33
N ASP A 204 11.04 29.92 -12.40
CA ASP A 204 10.63 28.50 -12.35
C ASP A 204 11.43 27.61 -11.39
N ARG A 205 12.60 28.06 -10.91
CA ARG A 205 13.48 27.29 -10.00
C ARG A 205 13.61 27.90 -8.62
N LEU A 206 13.54 29.22 -8.49
CA LEU A 206 13.78 29.92 -7.22
C LEU A 206 12.49 30.47 -6.62
N SER A 207 12.25 30.15 -5.35
CA SER A 207 11.19 30.72 -4.53
C SER A 207 11.79 31.29 -3.25
N LEU A 208 11.29 32.45 -2.83
CA LEU A 208 11.64 33.05 -1.55
C LEU A 208 10.43 32.97 -0.62
N ALA A 209 10.64 32.73 0.66
CA ALA A 209 9.60 32.72 1.67
C ALA A 209 9.96 33.63 2.84
N ALA A 210 8.97 34.35 3.34
CA ALA A 210 9.02 35.03 4.62
C ALA A 210 7.88 34.48 5.48
N GLU A 211 8.19 34.12 6.71
CA GLU A 211 7.27 33.47 7.63
C GLU A 211 7.24 34.20 8.97
N TYR A 212 6.04 34.34 9.51
CA TYR A 212 5.79 34.71 10.88
C TYR A 212 5.33 33.46 11.65
N SER A 213 6.16 32.98 12.58
CA SER A 213 5.87 31.85 13.46
C SER A 213 5.70 32.32 14.89
N SER A 214 4.74 31.76 15.61
CA SER A 214 4.57 31.98 17.05
C SER A 214 5.36 30.98 17.90
N ASP A 215 6.10 30.07 17.26
CA ASP A 215 6.94 29.09 17.91
C ASP A 215 8.30 29.71 18.30
N ASN A 216 8.60 29.70 19.59
CA ASN A 216 9.82 30.25 20.18
C ASN A 216 10.87 29.20 20.55
N TYR A 217 10.67 27.92 20.18
CA TYR A 217 11.68 26.86 20.38
C TYR A 217 12.21 26.73 21.82
N LYS A 218 11.41 27.13 22.81
CA LYS A 218 11.85 27.34 24.19
C LYS A 218 12.57 26.12 24.79
N ASN A 219 12.04 24.90 24.57
CA ASN A 219 12.62 23.70 25.14
C ASN A 219 13.95 23.32 24.48
N GLU A 220 14.05 23.47 23.17
CA GLU A 220 15.29 23.22 22.43
C GLU A 220 16.37 24.25 22.83
N VAL A 221 16.00 25.52 22.97
CA VAL A 221 16.90 26.61 23.39
C VAL A 221 17.39 26.41 24.82
N GLU A 222 16.51 26.04 25.77
CA GLU A 222 16.90 25.74 27.15
C GLU A 222 17.94 24.61 27.24
N GLY A 223 17.89 23.65 26.32
CA GLY A 223 18.79 22.50 26.29
C GLY A 223 20.10 22.70 25.53
N VAL A 224 20.04 23.33 24.35
CA VAL A 224 21.22 23.59 23.49
C VAL A 224 21.98 24.84 23.96
N GLY A 225 21.27 25.79 24.60
CA GLY A 225 21.77 27.11 24.96
C GLY A 225 21.58 28.12 23.82
N GLY A 226 21.36 29.39 24.18
CA GLY A 226 21.12 30.48 23.23
C GLY A 226 19.95 31.37 23.64
N ASP A 227 19.61 32.33 22.78
CA ASP A 227 18.44 33.19 22.94
C ASP A 227 17.24 32.62 22.15
N GLU A 228 16.02 32.83 22.65
CA GLU A 228 14.81 32.41 21.92
C GLU A 228 14.75 33.09 20.54
N PRO A 229 14.57 32.34 19.44
CA PRO A 229 14.51 32.93 18.11
C PRO A 229 13.34 33.90 17.99
N GLY A 230 13.55 34.99 17.25
CA GLY A 230 12.47 35.89 16.88
C GLY A 230 11.38 35.21 16.04
N ASN A 231 10.23 35.88 15.91
CA ASN A 231 9.07 35.32 15.22
C ASN A 231 9.15 35.39 13.69
N LEU A 232 10.21 35.98 13.12
CA LEU A 232 10.36 36.19 11.68
C LEU A 232 11.44 35.28 11.10
N ASN A 233 11.05 34.49 10.11
CA ASN A 233 11.87 33.48 9.46
C ASN A 233 11.95 33.78 7.96
N LEU A 234 13.11 33.55 7.34
CA LEU A 234 13.33 33.77 5.91
C LEU A 234 13.87 32.49 5.26
N ALA A 235 13.46 32.20 4.03
CA ALA A 235 13.97 31.06 3.29
C ALA A 235 14.11 31.30 1.79
N ALA A 236 15.01 30.54 1.19
CA ALA A 236 15.19 30.42 -0.24
C ALA A 236 15.14 28.94 -0.65
N TYR A 237 14.26 28.62 -1.58
CA TYR A 237 14.06 27.27 -2.12
C TYR A 237 14.49 27.23 -3.60
N TYR A 238 15.40 26.31 -3.92
CA TYR A 238 15.88 26.08 -5.27
C TYR A 238 15.48 24.69 -5.76
N ARG A 239 14.68 24.65 -6.82
CA ARG A 239 14.19 23.42 -7.45
C ARG A 239 15.02 23.05 -8.67
N PHE A 240 15.34 21.76 -8.77
CA PHE A 240 16.05 21.19 -9.91
C PHE A 240 15.50 19.82 -10.28
N GLY A 241 15.59 19.48 -11.56
CA GLY A 241 14.91 18.30 -12.10
C GLY A 241 13.38 18.36 -11.91
N GLN A 242 12.72 17.21 -11.97
CA GLN A 242 11.25 17.13 -11.87
C GLN A 242 10.73 16.93 -10.44
N GLY A 243 11.61 16.80 -9.45
CA GLY A 243 11.22 16.38 -8.11
C GLY A 243 12.18 16.73 -6.98
N TYR A 244 13.26 17.48 -7.22
CA TYR A 244 14.23 17.82 -6.18
C TYR A 244 14.17 19.30 -5.80
N GLU A 245 14.36 19.58 -4.51
CA GLU A 245 14.38 20.91 -3.93
C GLU A 245 15.42 20.98 -2.82
N VAL A 246 16.20 22.06 -2.80
CA VAL A 246 17.07 22.43 -1.68
C VAL A 246 16.57 23.73 -1.10
N GLY A 247 16.40 23.78 0.22
CA GLY A 247 16.02 24.97 0.96
C GLY A 247 17.13 25.40 1.91
N LEU A 248 17.38 26.71 1.99
CA LEU A 248 18.15 27.34 3.05
C LEU A 248 17.21 28.30 3.79
N TYR A 249 17.23 28.28 5.11
CA TYR A 249 16.32 29.07 5.92
C TYR A 249 16.97 29.61 7.20
N THR A 250 16.35 30.62 7.78
CA THR A 250 16.67 31.16 9.11
C THR A 250 15.47 31.01 10.03
N LEU A 251 15.71 30.63 11.28
CA LEU A 251 14.75 30.67 12.37
C LEU A 251 15.12 31.86 13.26
N GLY A 252 14.19 32.80 13.44
CA GLY A 252 14.39 34.02 14.21
C GLY A 252 15.48 34.95 13.69
N GLY A 253 15.93 34.76 12.45
CA GLY A 253 17.00 35.55 11.84
C GLY A 253 18.44 35.14 12.22
N GLU A 254 18.60 34.27 13.20
CA GLU A 254 19.92 33.95 13.79
C GLU A 254 20.31 32.48 13.62
N THR A 255 19.36 31.56 13.75
CA THR A 255 19.62 30.13 13.57
C THR A 255 19.47 29.74 12.11
N PHE A 256 20.53 29.22 11.50
CA PHE A 256 20.50 28.76 10.11
C PHE A 256 20.12 27.28 10.01
N GLY A 257 19.36 26.95 8.97
CA GLY A 257 19.02 25.58 8.64
C GLY A 257 19.03 25.33 7.14
N ALA A 258 19.08 24.05 6.81
CA ALA A 258 19.02 23.56 5.44
C ALA A 258 18.03 22.40 5.36
N GLN A 259 17.41 22.26 4.19
CA GLN A 259 16.58 21.10 3.89
C GLN A 259 16.79 20.61 2.46
N PHE A 260 16.57 19.32 2.27
CA PHE A 260 16.50 18.67 0.99
C PHE A 260 15.17 17.92 0.89
N SER A 261 14.41 18.21 -0.15
CA SER A 261 13.13 17.57 -0.43
C SER A 261 13.18 16.86 -1.77
N PHE A 262 12.63 15.65 -1.80
CA PHE A 262 12.41 14.87 -3.00
C PHE A 262 10.92 14.52 -3.11
N SER A 263 10.35 14.60 -4.30
CA SER A 263 8.99 14.20 -4.58
C SER A 263 8.90 13.41 -5.89
N LEU A 264 8.11 12.34 -5.85
CA LEU A 264 7.72 11.54 -7.00
C LEU A 264 6.19 11.49 -7.09
N ASN A 265 5.66 11.41 -8.30
CA ASN A 265 4.25 11.14 -8.50
C ASN A 265 4.11 9.85 -9.32
N PRO A 266 3.49 8.78 -8.78
CA PRO A 266 3.33 7.51 -9.50
C PRO A 266 2.69 7.69 -10.88
N ARG A 267 1.79 8.66 -11.05
CA ARG A 267 1.12 8.93 -12.33
C ARG A 267 2.05 9.50 -13.40
N LYS A 268 3.21 10.03 -13.01
CA LYS A 268 4.26 10.52 -13.92
C LYS A 268 5.37 9.48 -14.00
N ALA A 269 5.28 8.58 -14.98
CA ALA A 269 6.33 7.59 -15.20
C ALA A 269 7.58 8.28 -15.80
N PRO A 270 8.80 7.91 -15.34
CA PRO A 270 10.04 8.46 -15.90
C PRO A 270 10.27 8.04 -17.36
N TYR A 271 9.69 6.90 -17.76
CA TYR A 271 9.69 6.40 -19.13
C TYR A 271 8.30 6.58 -19.76
N PRO A 272 8.22 7.05 -21.02
CA PRO A 272 6.96 7.09 -21.73
C PRO A 272 6.43 5.67 -21.95
N SER A 273 5.11 5.55 -21.96
CA SER A 273 4.45 4.32 -22.37
C SER A 273 4.82 3.95 -23.81
N GLY A 274 4.99 2.66 -24.13
CA GLY A 274 5.19 2.18 -25.51
C GLY A 274 6.56 1.56 -25.82
N LEU A 275 7.41 1.32 -24.82
CA LEU A 275 8.62 0.48 -24.97
C LEU A 275 8.29 -1.02 -25.11
N GLU A 276 7.03 -1.39 -24.87
CA GLU A 276 6.52 -2.75 -25.01
C GLU A 276 6.29 -3.12 -26.49
N LYS A 277 6.44 -4.41 -26.80
CA LYS A 277 6.17 -4.90 -28.15
C LYS A 277 4.69 -4.71 -28.48
N ALA A 278 4.43 -4.16 -29.67
CA ALA A 278 3.08 -4.03 -30.20
C ALA A 278 2.36 -5.40 -30.18
N PRO A 279 1.08 -5.42 -29.81
CA PRO A 279 0.28 -6.64 -29.77
C PRO A 279 0.07 -7.19 -31.19
N ALA A 280 -0.23 -8.48 -31.30
CA ALA A 280 -0.63 -9.05 -32.58
C ALA A 280 -1.91 -8.35 -33.12
N PRO A 281 -1.97 -7.93 -34.39
CA PRO A 281 -3.16 -7.30 -34.94
C PRO A 281 -4.30 -8.32 -35.06
N VAL A 282 -5.53 -7.86 -34.88
CA VAL A 282 -6.72 -8.66 -35.15
C VAL A 282 -6.70 -9.12 -36.61
N ARG A 283 -7.04 -10.39 -36.85
CA ARG A 283 -7.19 -10.95 -38.19
C ARG A 283 -8.68 -11.13 -38.48
N PRO A 284 -9.28 -10.28 -39.34
CA PRO A 284 -10.64 -10.47 -39.79
C PRO A 284 -10.81 -11.84 -40.46
N ARG A 285 -11.98 -12.45 -40.26
CA ARG A 285 -12.33 -13.70 -40.93
C ARG A 285 -12.43 -13.54 -42.44
N PRO A 286 -12.04 -14.56 -43.23
CA PRO A 286 -12.32 -14.60 -44.66
C PRO A 286 -13.83 -14.63 -44.91
N ALA A 287 -14.27 -14.15 -46.07
CA ALA A 287 -15.65 -14.27 -46.50
C ALA A 287 -16.07 -15.76 -46.55
N PRO A 288 -17.34 -16.11 -46.27
CA PRO A 288 -17.81 -17.51 -46.30
C PRO A 288 -17.47 -18.29 -47.56
N ALA A 289 -17.51 -17.64 -48.72
CA ALA A 289 -17.17 -18.26 -50.00
C ALA A 289 -15.67 -18.60 -50.16
N ALA A 290 -14.78 -17.93 -49.42
CA ALA A 290 -13.34 -18.13 -49.51
C ALA A 290 -12.81 -19.23 -48.57
N ASP A 291 -13.59 -19.65 -47.57
CA ASP A 291 -13.25 -20.74 -46.65
C ASP A 291 -14.50 -21.55 -46.19
N PRO A 292 -15.23 -22.22 -47.11
CA PRO A 292 -16.48 -22.91 -46.75
C PRO A 292 -16.30 -23.98 -45.66
N GLU A 293 -15.18 -24.70 -45.66
CA GLU A 293 -14.86 -25.73 -44.68
C GLU A 293 -14.67 -25.13 -43.28
N GLY A 294 -13.91 -24.03 -43.15
CA GLY A 294 -13.73 -23.34 -41.88
C GLY A 294 -15.02 -22.74 -41.31
N TRP A 295 -15.97 -22.37 -42.17
CA TRP A 295 -17.30 -21.90 -41.77
C TRP A 295 -18.28 -23.02 -41.41
N SER A 296 -18.05 -24.25 -41.88
CA SER A 296 -18.96 -25.39 -41.65
C SER A 296 -19.05 -25.85 -40.19
N GLY A 297 -18.02 -25.59 -39.39
CA GLY A 297 -17.91 -26.09 -38.01
C GLY A 297 -17.61 -27.60 -37.89
N GLN A 298 -17.56 -28.36 -39.00
CA GLN A 298 -17.30 -29.80 -38.99
C GLN A 298 -15.89 -30.15 -38.53
N TRP A 299 -14.93 -29.23 -38.70
CA TRP A 299 -13.58 -29.33 -38.18
C TRP A 299 -13.53 -29.60 -36.68
N ALA A 300 -14.56 -29.23 -35.91
CA ALA A 300 -14.62 -29.48 -34.47
C ALA A 300 -14.80 -30.96 -34.11
N GLN A 301 -15.19 -31.80 -35.08
CA GLN A 301 -15.28 -33.26 -34.91
C GLN A 301 -13.98 -33.98 -35.30
N ASP A 302 -13.02 -33.27 -35.91
CA ASP A 302 -11.70 -33.81 -36.23
C ASP A 302 -10.85 -33.87 -34.95
N PRO A 303 -10.43 -35.07 -34.49
CA PRO A 303 -9.63 -35.22 -33.28
C PRO A 303 -8.26 -34.54 -33.35
N THR A 304 -7.78 -34.19 -34.54
CA THR A 304 -6.49 -33.51 -34.75
C THR A 304 -6.59 -31.99 -34.71
N ALA A 305 -7.79 -31.43 -34.94
CA ALA A 305 -7.99 -29.98 -35.04
C ALA A 305 -7.74 -29.27 -33.70
N GLN A 306 -8.32 -29.77 -32.61
CA GLN A 306 -8.14 -29.14 -31.30
C GLN A 306 -6.69 -29.15 -30.81
N PRO A 307 -5.96 -30.28 -30.81
CA PRO A 307 -4.54 -30.29 -30.43
C PRO A 307 -3.70 -29.31 -31.26
N ALA A 308 -3.92 -29.23 -32.58
CA ALA A 308 -3.18 -28.32 -33.45
C ALA A 308 -3.47 -26.84 -33.15
N ILE A 309 -4.75 -26.48 -32.99
CA ILE A 309 -5.17 -25.10 -32.65
C ILE A 309 -4.66 -24.71 -31.25
N GLN A 310 -4.78 -25.61 -30.28
CA GLN A 310 -4.35 -25.39 -28.90
C GLN A 310 -2.84 -25.19 -28.81
N GLN A 311 -2.05 -25.99 -29.53
CA GLN A 311 -0.59 -25.82 -29.61
C GLN A 311 -0.22 -24.47 -30.23
N ALA A 312 -0.82 -24.12 -31.38
CA ALA A 312 -0.54 -22.85 -32.05
C ALA A 312 -0.90 -21.62 -31.19
N LEU A 313 -2.03 -21.68 -30.47
CA LEU A 313 -2.45 -20.62 -29.57
C LEU A 313 -1.56 -20.56 -28.31
N SER A 314 -1.18 -21.70 -27.74
CA SER A 314 -0.26 -21.79 -26.61
C SER A 314 1.10 -21.14 -26.95
N ASP A 315 1.68 -21.48 -28.09
CA ASP A 315 2.97 -20.93 -28.56
C ASP A 315 2.89 -19.42 -28.80
N ALA A 316 1.75 -18.92 -29.30
CA ALA A 316 1.53 -17.50 -29.50
C ALA A 316 1.37 -16.75 -28.16
N LEU A 317 0.61 -17.31 -27.21
CA LEU A 317 0.42 -16.74 -25.88
C LEU A 317 1.72 -16.71 -25.08
N ALA A 318 2.55 -17.75 -25.18
CA ALA A 318 3.85 -17.83 -24.52
C ALA A 318 4.77 -16.66 -24.94
N LYS A 319 4.76 -16.28 -26.22
CA LYS A 319 5.51 -15.10 -26.74
C LYS A 319 4.98 -13.79 -26.15
N GLU A 320 3.69 -13.72 -25.86
CA GLU A 320 3.04 -12.61 -25.17
C GLU A 320 3.17 -12.68 -23.63
N GLY A 321 3.90 -13.65 -23.07
CA GLY A 321 4.09 -13.76 -21.61
C GLY A 321 2.83 -14.22 -20.88
N GLN A 322 2.01 -15.01 -21.57
CA GLN A 322 0.80 -15.63 -21.05
C GLN A 322 0.88 -17.15 -21.27
N LEU A 323 0.16 -17.91 -20.46
CA LEU A 323 0.10 -19.37 -20.61
C LEU A 323 -1.32 -19.80 -20.87
N LEU A 324 -1.48 -20.72 -21.82
CA LEU A 324 -2.73 -21.41 -22.05
C LEU A 324 -2.77 -22.65 -21.16
N GLU A 325 -3.54 -22.62 -20.09
CA GLU A 325 -3.67 -23.76 -19.15
C GLU A 325 -4.55 -24.86 -19.74
N SER A 326 -5.65 -24.46 -20.39
CA SER A 326 -6.61 -25.40 -20.98
C SER A 326 -7.48 -24.71 -22.03
N MET A 327 -8.07 -25.51 -22.92
CA MET A 327 -8.92 -25.03 -24.00
C MET A 327 -10.09 -25.99 -24.28
N ALA A 328 -11.24 -25.43 -24.63
CA ALA A 328 -12.39 -26.16 -25.17
C ALA A 328 -12.80 -25.53 -26.49
N LEU A 329 -13.04 -26.37 -27.50
CA LEU A 329 -13.46 -25.95 -28.82
C LEU A 329 -14.78 -26.61 -29.22
N SER A 330 -15.60 -25.83 -29.92
CA SER A 330 -16.79 -26.28 -30.61
C SER A 330 -16.92 -25.51 -31.92
N GLY A 331 -17.84 -25.91 -32.79
CA GLY A 331 -18.03 -25.30 -34.11
C GLY A 331 -18.24 -23.77 -34.08
N ASN A 332 -18.79 -23.20 -33.00
CA ASN A 332 -19.05 -21.75 -32.91
C ASN A 332 -18.48 -21.03 -31.68
N ARG A 333 -17.86 -21.78 -30.73
CA ARG A 333 -17.40 -21.25 -29.45
C ARG A 333 -16.03 -21.82 -29.09
N ALA A 334 -15.15 -20.94 -28.62
CA ALA A 334 -13.86 -21.29 -28.05
C ALA A 334 -13.76 -20.73 -26.62
N GLU A 335 -13.43 -21.60 -25.66
CA GLU A 335 -13.12 -21.22 -24.29
C GLU A 335 -11.65 -21.52 -23.99
N VAL A 336 -10.93 -20.53 -23.46
CA VAL A 336 -9.52 -20.66 -23.09
C VAL A 336 -9.33 -20.25 -21.65
N ARG A 337 -8.49 -20.98 -20.92
CA ARG A 337 -8.05 -20.60 -19.58
C ARG A 337 -6.62 -20.09 -19.67
N ILE A 338 -6.41 -18.85 -19.27
CA ILE A 338 -5.11 -18.18 -19.37
C ILE A 338 -4.54 -17.80 -18.00
N ARG A 339 -3.22 -17.91 -17.88
CA ARG A 339 -2.46 -17.31 -16.78
C ARG A 339 -1.61 -16.15 -17.29
N ASN A 340 -1.86 -14.96 -16.74
CA ASN A 340 -1.10 -13.76 -17.08
C ASN A 340 0.19 -13.68 -16.23
N GLN A 341 1.35 -13.67 -16.89
CA GLN A 341 2.64 -13.62 -16.20
C GLN A 341 3.37 -12.28 -16.36
N ARG A 342 2.90 -11.40 -17.26
CA ARG A 342 3.64 -10.22 -17.71
C ARG A 342 2.93 -8.90 -17.40
N TYR A 343 1.62 -8.83 -17.61
CA TYR A 343 0.89 -7.57 -17.59
C TYR A 343 0.29 -7.30 -16.22
N ILE A 344 0.45 -6.07 -15.70
CA ILE A 344 -0.17 -5.65 -14.44
C ILE A 344 -1.70 -5.61 -14.60
N GLN A 345 -2.18 -5.07 -15.72
CA GLN A 345 -3.60 -4.97 -16.01
C GLN A 345 -4.10 -6.26 -16.67
N GLN A 346 -5.03 -6.96 -16.03
CA GLN A 346 -5.57 -8.19 -16.58
C GLN A 346 -6.32 -7.98 -17.89
N ALA A 347 -6.95 -6.81 -18.07
CA ALA A 347 -7.65 -6.47 -19.32
C ALA A 347 -6.73 -6.45 -20.55
N GLU A 348 -5.46 -6.07 -20.38
CA GLU A 348 -4.45 -6.09 -21.44
C GLU A 348 -4.12 -7.54 -21.86
N ALA A 349 -3.98 -8.44 -20.88
CA ALA A 349 -3.78 -9.87 -21.13
C ALA A 349 -4.97 -10.49 -21.88
N VAL A 350 -6.21 -10.15 -21.47
CA VAL A 350 -7.45 -10.58 -22.13
C VAL A 350 -7.51 -10.05 -23.57
N GLY A 351 -7.23 -8.77 -23.81
CA GLY A 351 -7.28 -8.19 -25.15
C GLY A 351 -6.23 -8.78 -26.11
N ARG A 352 -5.00 -9.01 -25.63
CA ARG A 352 -3.97 -9.74 -26.38
C ARG A 352 -4.38 -11.18 -26.69
N THR A 353 -5.04 -11.85 -25.74
CA THR A 353 -5.59 -13.19 -25.96
C THR A 353 -6.68 -13.18 -27.02
N ALA A 354 -7.63 -12.23 -26.95
CA ALA A 354 -8.71 -12.09 -27.94
C ALA A 354 -8.15 -11.90 -29.35
N ARG A 355 -7.11 -11.07 -29.51
CA ARG A 355 -6.39 -10.89 -30.78
C ARG A 355 -5.78 -12.18 -31.30
N LEU A 356 -5.06 -12.92 -30.46
CA LEU A 356 -4.48 -14.20 -30.87
C LEU A 356 -5.55 -15.23 -31.24
N MET A 357 -6.69 -15.25 -30.52
CA MET A 357 -7.84 -16.09 -30.86
C MET A 357 -8.40 -15.76 -32.25
N THR A 358 -8.48 -14.49 -32.66
CA THR A 358 -8.92 -14.13 -34.04
C THR A 358 -7.99 -14.68 -35.13
N ARG A 359 -6.74 -15.01 -34.79
CA ARG A 359 -5.72 -15.50 -35.72
C ARG A 359 -5.65 -17.03 -35.76
N ALA A 360 -5.83 -17.66 -34.60
CA ALA A 360 -5.68 -19.10 -34.43
C ALA A 360 -6.97 -19.88 -34.69
N LEU A 361 -8.15 -19.26 -34.50
CA LEU A 361 -9.43 -19.95 -34.56
C LEU A 361 -10.05 -19.95 -35.96
N PRO A 362 -10.66 -21.08 -36.39
CA PRO A 362 -11.46 -21.17 -37.61
C PRO A 362 -12.59 -20.11 -37.65
N PRO A 363 -13.02 -19.67 -38.84
CA PRO A 363 -13.92 -18.53 -38.97
C PRO A 363 -15.34 -18.78 -38.44
N SER A 364 -15.78 -20.03 -38.33
CA SER A 364 -17.07 -20.36 -37.72
C SER A 364 -17.18 -19.99 -36.23
N VAL A 365 -16.04 -19.84 -35.53
CA VAL A 365 -16.04 -19.47 -34.11
C VAL A 365 -16.42 -18.00 -33.92
N GLU A 366 -17.58 -17.76 -33.33
CA GLU A 366 -18.11 -16.42 -33.03
C GLU A 366 -17.99 -16.06 -31.54
N THR A 367 -18.11 -17.03 -30.63
CA THR A 367 -18.07 -16.76 -29.18
C THR A 367 -16.68 -17.07 -28.63
N LEU A 368 -16.01 -16.05 -28.08
CA LEU A 368 -14.71 -16.16 -27.43
C LEU A 368 -14.89 -16.02 -25.92
N VAL A 369 -14.50 -17.04 -25.17
CA VAL A 369 -14.54 -17.01 -23.69
C VAL A 369 -13.14 -17.12 -23.15
N ILE A 370 -12.69 -16.07 -22.48
CA ILE A 370 -11.34 -15.95 -21.93
C ILE A 370 -11.45 -15.99 -20.41
N THR A 371 -11.05 -17.11 -19.84
CA THR A 371 -11.07 -17.35 -18.39
C THR A 371 -9.70 -17.06 -17.79
N SER A 372 -9.63 -16.12 -16.87
CA SER A 372 -8.41 -15.80 -16.13
C SER A 372 -8.17 -16.81 -15.01
N SER A 373 -6.92 -17.19 -14.78
CA SER A 373 -6.50 -18.12 -13.73
C SER A 373 -5.40 -17.53 -12.84
N ALA A 374 -5.48 -17.82 -11.55
CA ALA A 374 -4.46 -17.50 -10.56
C ALA A 374 -4.07 -18.80 -9.83
N ASP A 375 -2.80 -19.21 -9.89
CA ASP A 375 -2.30 -20.41 -9.18
C ASP A 375 -3.14 -21.68 -9.39
N GLY A 376 -3.70 -21.84 -10.59
CA GLY A 376 -4.47 -23.01 -11.00
C GLY A 376 -5.96 -22.96 -10.64
N ILE A 377 -6.43 -21.90 -9.97
CA ILE A 377 -7.86 -21.65 -9.78
C ILE A 377 -8.37 -20.65 -10.82
N PRO A 378 -9.48 -20.95 -11.52
CA PRO A 378 -10.12 -19.96 -12.39
C PRO A 378 -10.66 -18.81 -11.52
N THR A 379 -10.69 -17.59 -12.04
CA THR A 379 -11.10 -16.38 -11.29
C THR A 379 -12.29 -15.68 -11.94
N SER A 380 -12.18 -15.28 -13.20
CA SER A 380 -13.26 -14.66 -13.97
C SER A 380 -13.25 -15.09 -15.43
N SER A 381 -14.40 -14.97 -16.10
CA SER A 381 -14.55 -15.26 -17.53
C SER A 381 -15.09 -14.03 -18.26
N VAL A 382 -14.32 -13.58 -19.27
CA VAL A 382 -14.73 -12.53 -20.20
C VAL A 382 -15.23 -13.19 -21.48
N THR A 383 -16.51 -12.98 -21.80
CA THR A 383 -17.12 -13.44 -23.05
C THR A 383 -17.22 -12.30 -24.04
N LEU A 384 -16.72 -12.53 -25.26
CA LEU A 384 -16.70 -11.58 -26.36
C LEU A 384 -17.28 -12.23 -27.61
N ARG A 385 -17.91 -11.43 -28.47
CA ARG A 385 -18.20 -11.83 -29.85
C ARG A 385 -17.00 -11.50 -30.73
N ARG A 386 -16.56 -12.45 -31.56
CA ARG A 386 -15.44 -12.27 -32.48
C ARG A 386 -15.71 -11.12 -33.45
N SER A 387 -16.94 -10.99 -33.95
CA SER A 387 -17.34 -9.87 -34.80
C SER A 387 -17.17 -8.49 -34.13
N ASP A 388 -17.41 -8.41 -32.81
CA ASP A 388 -17.18 -7.18 -32.05
C ASP A 388 -15.69 -6.90 -31.88
N VAL A 389 -14.86 -7.92 -31.65
CA VAL A 389 -13.38 -7.77 -31.59
C VAL A 389 -12.84 -7.27 -32.94
N GLU A 390 -13.28 -7.85 -34.05
CA GLU A 390 -12.90 -7.47 -35.42
C GLU A 390 -13.29 -6.04 -35.77
N ARG A 391 -14.49 -5.60 -35.36
CA ARG A 391 -15.02 -4.28 -35.67
C ARG A 391 -14.47 -3.17 -34.77
N LEU A 392 -14.15 -3.47 -33.52
CA LEU A 392 -13.85 -2.47 -32.48
C LEU A 392 -12.35 -2.23 -32.24
N GLU A 393 -11.45 -2.99 -32.85
CA GLU A 393 -9.99 -2.91 -32.60
C GLU A 393 -9.44 -1.47 -32.66
N ASN A 394 -9.91 -0.67 -33.62
CA ASN A 394 -9.45 0.71 -33.84
C ASN A 394 -10.40 1.75 -33.23
N THR A 395 -11.07 1.40 -32.13
CA THR A 395 -12.02 2.29 -31.43
C THR A 395 -11.68 2.39 -29.94
N GLU A 396 -12.34 3.32 -29.24
CA GLU A 396 -12.23 3.46 -27.79
C GLU A 396 -12.47 2.14 -27.05
N ALA A 397 -11.60 1.81 -26.10
CA ALA A 397 -11.66 0.54 -25.37
C ALA A 397 -12.97 0.37 -24.57
N SER A 398 -13.66 1.48 -24.23
CA SER A 398 -14.98 1.47 -23.58
C SER A 398 -16.07 0.80 -24.43
N LYS A 399 -15.95 0.84 -25.77
CA LYS A 399 -16.93 0.20 -26.67
C LYS A 399 -16.85 -1.32 -26.58
N VAL A 400 -15.64 -1.88 -26.56
CA VAL A 400 -15.46 -3.34 -26.39
C VAL A 400 -15.76 -3.76 -24.95
N ALA A 401 -15.51 -2.91 -23.95
CA ALA A 401 -15.94 -3.15 -22.57
C ALA A 401 -17.46 -3.33 -22.47
N SER A 402 -18.21 -2.49 -23.18
CA SER A 402 -19.69 -2.53 -23.20
C SER A 402 -20.24 -3.72 -23.97
N ALA A 403 -19.47 -4.29 -24.89
CA ALA A 403 -19.83 -5.48 -25.66
C ALA A 403 -19.39 -6.79 -24.97
N ALA A 404 -18.52 -6.71 -23.96
CA ALA A 404 -18.01 -7.85 -23.21
C ALA A 404 -18.94 -8.21 -22.05
N ALA A 405 -19.13 -9.51 -21.81
CA ALA A 405 -19.81 -10.00 -20.61
C ALA A 405 -18.79 -10.58 -19.63
N LEU A 406 -18.76 -10.04 -18.41
CA LEU A 406 -17.94 -10.52 -17.29
C LEU A 406 -18.77 -11.41 -16.36
N THR A 407 -18.34 -12.65 -16.20
CA THR A 407 -19.05 -13.68 -15.42
C THR A 407 -18.11 -14.43 -14.48
N ASP A 408 -18.68 -15.03 -13.44
CA ASP A 408 -17.95 -15.94 -12.56
C ASP A 408 -17.48 -17.14 -13.39
N ALA A 409 -16.21 -17.51 -13.23
CA ALA A 409 -15.67 -18.64 -13.98
C ALA A 409 -16.10 -19.97 -13.34
N ARG A 410 -16.49 -20.92 -14.21
CA ARG A 410 -16.86 -22.28 -13.78
C ARG A 410 -15.63 -23.00 -13.20
N PRO A 411 -15.72 -23.62 -12.00
CA PRO A 411 -14.58 -24.31 -11.39
C PRO A 411 -14.03 -25.46 -12.23
N TYR A 412 -14.90 -26.39 -12.64
CA TYR A 412 -14.54 -27.65 -13.31
C TYR A 412 -15.42 -27.93 -14.53
N PRO A 413 -15.25 -27.17 -15.63
CA PRO A 413 -15.96 -27.46 -16.87
C PRO A 413 -15.35 -28.74 -17.49
N GLY A 414 -16.18 -29.78 -17.70
CA GLY A 414 -15.73 -31.11 -18.14
C GLY A 414 -15.24 -31.19 -19.59
N ASP A 415 -15.39 -30.10 -20.35
CA ASP A 415 -14.99 -29.95 -21.76
C ASP A 415 -13.61 -29.31 -21.95
N LEU A 416 -12.98 -28.75 -20.90
CA LEU A 416 -11.65 -28.15 -21.00
C LEU A 416 -10.56 -29.22 -21.05
N VAL A 417 -9.80 -29.23 -22.15
CA VAL A 417 -8.61 -30.08 -22.31
C VAL A 417 -7.38 -29.31 -21.86
N THR A 418 -6.61 -29.87 -20.91
CA THR A 418 -5.36 -29.28 -20.42
C THR A 418 -4.30 -29.25 -21.51
N THR A 419 -3.53 -28.16 -21.57
CA THR A 419 -2.39 -28.06 -22.50
C THR A 419 -1.26 -29.02 -22.09
N ASP A 420 -0.66 -29.69 -23.07
CA ASP A 420 0.44 -30.63 -22.84
C ASP A 420 1.62 -29.96 -22.12
N GLY A 421 2.21 -30.68 -21.16
CA GLY A 421 3.36 -30.20 -20.38
C GLY A 421 3.04 -29.07 -19.39
N MET A 422 1.76 -28.73 -19.16
CA MET A 422 1.38 -27.67 -18.22
C MET A 422 1.66 -28.06 -16.76
N PHE A 423 1.44 -29.32 -16.40
CA PHE A 423 1.72 -29.87 -15.07
C PHE A 423 2.41 -31.25 -15.18
N PRO A 424 3.32 -31.59 -14.25
CA PRO A 424 3.83 -30.75 -13.18
C PRO A 424 4.80 -29.68 -13.72
N ARG A 425 4.92 -28.54 -13.03
CA ARG A 425 5.76 -27.41 -13.46
C ARG A 425 6.70 -26.93 -12.38
N PHE A 426 8.00 -27.00 -12.67
CA PHE A 426 9.06 -26.47 -11.82
C PHE A 426 9.51 -25.09 -12.30
N ARG A 427 9.66 -24.13 -11.39
CA ARG A 427 10.28 -22.83 -11.64
C ARG A 427 11.20 -22.47 -10.50
N TRP A 428 12.30 -21.82 -10.82
CA TRP A 428 13.23 -21.30 -9.83
C TRP A 428 13.81 -19.96 -10.29
N HIS A 429 14.30 -19.17 -9.34
CA HIS A 429 14.95 -17.90 -9.58
C HIS A 429 15.98 -17.63 -8.48
N ILE A 430 17.12 -17.06 -8.85
CA ILE A 430 18.11 -16.51 -7.91
C ILE A 430 18.24 -15.01 -8.20
N GLY A 431 18.17 -14.20 -7.14
CA GLY A 431 18.32 -12.76 -7.24
C GLY A 431 18.78 -12.13 -5.93
N PRO A 432 19.17 -10.85 -5.94
CA PRO A 432 19.47 -10.14 -4.70
C PRO A 432 18.19 -9.88 -3.91
N TYR A 433 18.31 -9.80 -2.59
CA TYR A 433 17.26 -9.25 -1.74
C TYR A 433 17.81 -8.06 -0.93
N LEU A 434 16.92 -7.15 -0.57
CA LEU A 434 17.16 -6.03 0.34
C LEU A 434 16.06 -6.05 1.40
N ASP A 435 16.46 -6.08 2.66
CA ASP A 435 15.59 -5.92 3.82
C ASP A 435 15.95 -4.60 4.51
N LEU A 436 14.96 -3.77 4.82
CA LEU A 436 15.14 -2.45 5.43
C LEU A 436 14.40 -2.38 6.76
N GLY A 437 15.12 -2.00 7.80
CA GLY A 437 14.59 -1.68 9.11
C GLY A 437 14.70 -0.18 9.30
N LEU A 438 13.57 0.51 9.44
CA LEU A 438 13.54 1.96 9.59
C LEU A 438 12.93 2.30 10.95
N PHE A 439 13.30 3.45 11.51
CA PHE A 439 12.73 4.03 12.73
C PHE A 439 13.01 3.23 14.02
N ASP A 440 14.19 2.60 14.12
CA ASP A 440 14.68 2.07 15.39
C ASP A 440 15.36 3.20 16.21
N PRO A 441 15.04 3.35 17.52
CA PRO A 441 15.58 4.42 18.35
C PRO A 441 17.11 4.47 18.48
N GLY A 442 17.79 3.32 18.40
CA GLY A 442 19.25 3.25 18.49
C GLY A 442 19.97 3.32 17.14
N GLU A 443 19.31 2.86 16.06
CA GLU A 443 19.85 2.88 14.70
C GLU A 443 18.75 3.20 13.68
N PRO A 444 18.59 4.47 13.25
CA PRO A 444 17.46 4.93 12.45
C PRO A 444 17.22 4.19 11.12
N LEU A 445 18.30 3.68 10.52
CA LEU A 445 18.29 2.88 9.31
C LEU A 445 19.16 1.64 9.53
N ARG A 446 18.54 0.49 9.37
CA ARG A 446 19.20 -0.81 9.23
C ARG A 446 18.91 -1.39 7.88
N TYR A 447 19.86 -2.15 7.37
CA TYR A 447 19.73 -2.81 6.08
C TYR A 447 20.39 -4.18 6.12
N GLU A 448 19.85 -5.09 5.33
CA GLU A 448 20.44 -6.40 5.05
C GLU A 448 20.35 -6.65 3.55
N VAL A 449 21.48 -6.97 2.94
CA VAL A 449 21.60 -7.31 1.53
C VAL A 449 22.16 -8.71 1.41
N GLY A 450 21.58 -9.50 0.51
CA GLY A 450 22.05 -10.86 0.26
C GLY A 450 21.52 -11.45 -1.02
N ALA A 451 21.74 -12.75 -1.20
CA ALA A 451 21.21 -13.53 -2.31
C ALA A 451 20.04 -14.40 -1.85
N GLU A 452 19.03 -14.54 -2.70
CA GLU A 452 17.84 -15.32 -2.45
C GLU A 452 17.57 -16.26 -3.62
N ALA A 453 17.40 -17.55 -3.32
CA ALA A 453 16.93 -18.55 -4.26
C ALA A 453 15.49 -18.93 -3.92
N ARG A 454 14.56 -18.79 -4.88
CA ARG A 454 13.18 -19.26 -4.75
C ARG A 454 12.92 -20.40 -5.69
N ALA A 455 12.23 -21.43 -5.22
CA ALA A 455 11.76 -22.55 -6.03
C ALA A 455 10.25 -22.76 -5.83
N THR A 456 9.54 -23.06 -6.91
CA THR A 456 8.12 -23.43 -6.90
C THR A 456 7.90 -24.65 -7.78
N TYR A 457 7.13 -25.61 -7.29
CA TYR A 457 6.75 -26.82 -7.99
C TYR A 457 5.23 -26.96 -7.96
N GLU A 458 4.56 -26.66 -9.07
CA GLU A 458 3.12 -26.85 -9.24
C GLU A 458 2.87 -28.30 -9.67
N ILE A 459 2.37 -29.14 -8.76
CA ILE A 459 2.19 -30.58 -8.99
C ILE A 459 0.96 -30.80 -9.90
N MET A 460 -0.13 -30.13 -9.56
CA MET A 460 -1.40 -30.12 -10.29
C MET A 460 -2.04 -28.73 -10.11
N PRO A 461 -3.11 -28.38 -10.86
CA PRO A 461 -3.81 -27.11 -10.66
C PRO A 461 -4.15 -26.89 -9.18
N GLY A 462 -3.68 -25.77 -8.62
CA GLY A 462 -3.92 -25.42 -7.22
C GLY A 462 -2.95 -26.03 -6.21
N LEU A 463 -2.25 -27.14 -6.48
CA LEU A 463 -1.31 -27.75 -5.53
C LEU A 463 0.13 -27.35 -5.81
N ILE A 464 0.71 -26.55 -4.91
CA ILE A 464 1.99 -25.88 -5.10
C ILE A 464 2.91 -26.15 -3.90
N LEU A 465 4.10 -26.67 -4.16
CA LEU A 465 5.21 -26.66 -3.22
C LEU A 465 6.08 -25.41 -3.49
N ALA A 466 6.39 -24.64 -2.46
CA ALA A 466 7.22 -23.45 -2.57
C ALA A 466 8.32 -23.44 -1.49
N GLY A 467 9.50 -22.95 -1.83
CA GLY A 467 10.63 -22.83 -0.91
C GLY A 467 11.48 -21.61 -1.22
N THR A 468 11.98 -20.97 -0.17
CA THR A 468 12.90 -19.84 -0.25
C THR A 468 14.15 -20.14 0.57
N LEU A 469 15.32 -19.99 -0.03
CA LEU A 469 16.63 -20.04 0.61
C LEU A 469 17.27 -18.65 0.52
N ARG A 470 17.79 -18.13 1.62
CA ARG A 470 18.50 -16.85 1.67
C ARG A 470 19.90 -17.00 2.24
N GLN A 471 20.85 -16.28 1.66
CA GLN A 471 22.19 -16.11 2.18
C GLN A 471 22.48 -14.62 2.34
N ARG A 472 22.71 -14.18 3.59
CA ARG A 472 23.16 -12.81 3.88
C ARG A 472 24.54 -12.59 3.25
N ALA A 473 24.76 -11.41 2.69
CA ALA A 473 26.07 -10.97 2.23
C ALA A 473 26.66 -9.94 3.20
N PHE A 474 25.93 -8.84 3.46
CA PHE A 474 26.34 -7.79 4.37
C PHE A 474 25.12 -6.99 4.86
N GLY A 475 25.28 -6.24 5.94
CA GLY A 475 24.22 -5.42 6.52
C GLY A 475 24.50 -5.09 7.97
N SER A 476 23.73 -4.19 8.56
CA SER A 476 23.82 -3.80 9.98
C SER A 476 22.83 -4.55 10.89
N MET A 477 22.06 -5.49 10.36
CA MET A 477 21.07 -6.25 11.13
C MET A 477 21.67 -7.50 11.76
N ASP A 478 22.13 -7.39 13.00
CA ASP A 478 22.71 -8.54 13.72
C ASP A 478 21.68 -9.32 14.55
N GLN A 479 22.01 -10.59 14.81
CA GLN A 479 21.22 -11.47 15.69
C GLN A 479 21.31 -10.96 17.12
N ARG A 480 20.18 -10.57 17.70
CA ARG A 480 20.12 -10.13 19.10
C ARG A 480 18.71 -10.24 19.67
N GLY A 481 18.65 -10.52 20.97
CA GLY A 481 17.40 -10.54 21.73
C GLY A 481 16.91 -9.12 22.04
N PRO A 482 15.59 -8.94 22.21
CA PRO A 482 15.01 -7.63 22.52
C PRO A 482 15.47 -7.10 23.88
N SER A 483 15.62 -5.78 24.02
CA SER A 483 15.98 -5.13 25.29
C SER A 483 14.99 -5.46 26.42
N LYS A 484 15.51 -5.76 27.63
CA LYS A 484 14.79 -5.74 28.92
C LYS A 484 15.81 -5.59 30.06
N GLY A 485 15.42 -4.88 31.13
CA GLY A 485 16.21 -4.79 32.36
C GLY A 485 17.38 -3.80 32.32
N ARG A 486 18.26 -3.91 33.31
CA ARG A 486 19.46 -3.07 33.47
C ARG A 486 20.67 -3.75 32.87
N ASP A 487 21.60 -2.92 32.38
CA ASP A 487 22.88 -3.39 31.90
C ASP A 487 23.65 -4.06 33.06
N PRO A 488 24.16 -5.29 32.87
CA PRO A 488 24.83 -6.03 33.93
C PRO A 488 26.15 -5.37 34.38
N ASP A 489 26.83 -4.65 33.48
CA ASP A 489 28.10 -3.96 33.75
C ASP A 489 27.86 -2.52 34.25
N ASN A 490 26.72 -1.92 33.90
CA ASN A 490 26.31 -0.62 34.40
C ASN A 490 24.82 -0.57 34.80
N PRO A 491 24.49 -0.86 36.07
CA PRO A 491 23.10 -0.90 36.55
C PRO A 491 22.31 0.41 36.38
N ASN A 492 22.98 1.54 36.17
CA ASN A 492 22.34 2.82 35.92
C ASN A 492 21.87 2.98 34.46
N LYS A 493 22.37 2.16 33.54
CA LYS A 493 21.97 2.15 32.14
C LYS A 493 20.93 1.06 31.85
N PRO A 494 19.89 1.34 31.05
CA PRO A 494 19.05 0.30 30.47
C PRO A 494 19.91 -0.64 29.62
N ARG A 495 19.61 -1.93 29.65
CA ARG A 495 20.29 -2.90 28.78
C ARG A 495 19.88 -2.69 27.33
N GLU A 496 20.83 -2.60 26.40
CA GLU A 496 20.50 -2.36 24.99
C GLU A 496 19.91 -3.60 24.28
N HIS A 497 20.45 -4.79 24.55
CA HIS A 497 19.96 -6.07 24.02
C HIS A 497 20.45 -7.27 24.84
N TYR A 498 19.82 -8.42 24.65
CA TYR A 498 20.37 -9.70 25.12
C TYR A 498 21.22 -10.35 24.01
N PRO A 499 22.41 -10.90 24.33
CA PRO A 499 23.09 -11.86 23.48
C PRO A 499 22.16 -13.05 23.16
N PRO A 500 22.24 -13.64 21.95
CA PRO A 500 21.38 -14.76 21.57
C PRO A 500 21.40 -15.92 22.56
N GLU A 501 22.60 -16.36 22.97
CA GLU A 501 22.79 -17.46 23.92
C GLU A 501 22.10 -17.23 25.28
N GLU A 502 22.17 -16.00 25.81
CA GLU A 502 21.52 -15.64 27.07
C GLU A 502 20.00 -15.60 26.92
N TYR A 503 19.49 -15.09 25.79
CA TYR A 503 18.05 -15.03 25.53
C TYR A 503 17.45 -16.44 25.43
N GLU A 504 18.14 -17.36 24.76
CA GLU A 504 17.70 -18.74 24.60
C GLU A 504 17.71 -19.55 25.90
N ALA A 505 18.70 -19.31 26.75
CA ALA A 505 18.81 -19.96 28.05
C ALA A 505 17.74 -19.49 29.06
N ARG A 506 16.95 -18.46 28.73
CA ARG A 506 16.02 -17.79 29.65
C ARG A 506 14.61 -17.70 29.08
N PRO A 507 13.81 -18.78 29.17
CA PRO A 507 12.45 -18.83 28.65
C PRO A 507 11.53 -17.70 29.17
N GLU A 508 11.79 -17.15 30.35
CA GLU A 508 11.02 -16.02 30.89
C GLU A 508 11.15 -14.73 30.06
N LEU A 509 12.18 -14.61 29.22
CA LEU A 509 12.39 -13.46 28.34
C LEU A 509 11.52 -13.51 27.08
N GLU A 510 10.95 -14.67 26.76
CA GLU A 510 9.98 -14.83 25.66
C GLU A 510 8.64 -14.14 25.93
N THR A 511 8.45 -13.60 27.13
CA THR A 511 7.27 -12.80 27.48
C THR A 511 7.66 -11.40 27.98
N LEU A 512 6.85 -10.42 27.63
CA LEU A 512 6.91 -9.06 28.14
C LEU A 512 5.57 -8.75 28.82
N ASN A 513 5.59 -8.48 30.13
CA ASN A 513 4.39 -8.19 30.92
C ASN A 513 3.26 -9.23 30.76
N GLY A 514 3.62 -10.51 30.65
CA GLY A 514 2.66 -11.61 30.45
C GLY A 514 2.24 -11.83 28.99
N VAL A 515 2.62 -10.94 28.07
CA VAL A 515 2.36 -11.08 26.64
C VAL A 515 3.51 -11.83 25.94
N PRO A 516 3.24 -12.88 25.16
CA PRO A 516 4.26 -13.56 24.37
C PRO A 516 4.89 -12.63 23.34
N ARG A 517 6.22 -12.69 23.21
CA ARG A 517 6.97 -12.03 22.14
C ARG A 517 6.78 -12.79 20.84
N VAL A 518 6.19 -12.15 19.85
CA VAL A 518 5.84 -12.76 18.55
C VAL A 518 6.45 -12.01 17.36
N ARG A 519 6.87 -10.76 17.57
CA ARG A 519 7.57 -9.90 16.60
C ARG A 519 8.76 -9.17 17.18
N SER A 520 8.74 -8.80 18.46
CA SER A 520 9.82 -8.03 19.08
C SER A 520 11.15 -8.78 19.12
N ASP A 521 11.13 -10.11 19.06
CA ASP A 521 12.31 -10.97 19.01
C ASP A 521 12.64 -11.51 17.62
N THR A 522 12.04 -10.97 16.55
CA THR A 522 12.31 -11.42 15.16
C THR A 522 13.77 -11.29 14.73
N ARG A 523 14.55 -10.45 15.44
CA ARG A 523 16.00 -10.33 15.25
C ARG A 523 16.78 -11.56 15.67
N MET A 524 16.23 -12.41 16.53
CA MET A 524 16.84 -13.68 16.90
C MET A 524 16.94 -14.65 15.71
N TYR A 525 16.13 -14.48 14.66
CA TYR A 525 16.20 -15.31 13.45
C TYR A 525 17.15 -14.75 12.38
N ARG A 526 17.98 -13.76 12.72
CA ARG A 526 19.03 -13.27 11.81
C ARG A 526 20.21 -14.23 11.89
N SER A 527 20.80 -14.54 10.75
CA SER A 527 21.95 -15.45 10.66
C SER A 527 22.87 -15.00 9.55
N ASP A 528 24.17 -15.19 9.75
CA ASP A 528 25.18 -15.04 8.70
C ASP A 528 25.24 -16.26 7.78
N GLY A 529 24.65 -17.39 8.19
CA GLY A 529 24.55 -18.61 7.40
C GLY A 529 23.33 -18.65 6.46
N PRO A 530 23.20 -19.72 5.67
CA PRO A 530 22.01 -19.95 4.85
C PRO A 530 20.77 -20.15 5.73
N THR A 531 19.67 -19.50 5.38
CA THR A 531 18.39 -19.63 6.08
C THR A 531 17.27 -20.07 5.14
N ILE A 532 16.27 -20.77 5.68
CA ILE A 532 15.03 -21.14 4.96
C ILE A 532 13.86 -20.37 5.58
N PRO A 533 13.57 -19.14 5.11
CA PRO A 533 12.45 -18.35 5.64
C PRO A 533 11.09 -19.00 5.37
N GLU A 534 10.95 -19.76 4.28
CA GLU A 534 9.70 -20.36 3.85
C GLU A 534 9.94 -21.72 3.19
N LEU A 535 9.12 -22.70 3.54
CA LEU A 535 9.00 -23.98 2.86
C LEU A 535 7.57 -24.51 3.07
N THR A 536 6.72 -24.41 2.04
CA THR A 536 5.29 -24.65 2.18
C THR A 536 4.74 -25.55 1.09
N VAL A 537 3.70 -26.30 1.42
CA VAL A 537 2.74 -26.87 0.47
C VAL A 537 1.43 -26.12 0.59
N ALA A 538 0.90 -25.62 -0.52
CA ALA A 538 -0.36 -24.89 -0.59
C ALA A 538 -1.30 -25.54 -1.58
N TRP A 539 -2.58 -25.69 -1.20
CA TRP A 539 -3.65 -26.16 -2.06
C TRP A 539 -4.74 -25.09 -2.21
N TYR A 540 -4.88 -24.57 -3.42
CA TYR A 540 -5.92 -23.62 -3.82
C TYR A 540 -7.06 -24.37 -4.51
N ALA A 541 -8.30 -24.03 -4.15
CA ALA A 541 -9.48 -24.57 -4.81
C ALA A 541 -10.57 -23.52 -4.95
N ARG A 542 -11.55 -23.81 -5.82
CA ARG A 542 -12.74 -22.98 -6.04
C ARG A 542 -13.97 -23.89 -5.92
N PRO A 543 -14.48 -24.15 -4.70
CA PRO A 543 -15.58 -25.10 -4.51
C PRO A 543 -16.92 -24.65 -5.13
N THR A 544 -17.14 -23.35 -5.31
CA THR A 544 -18.35 -22.80 -5.95
C THR A 544 -17.99 -21.67 -6.90
N ASP A 545 -18.97 -21.19 -7.68
CA ASP A 545 -18.76 -20.07 -8.59
C ASP A 545 -18.32 -18.77 -7.87
N THR A 546 -18.48 -18.64 -6.55
CA THR A 546 -18.12 -17.40 -5.83
C THR A 546 -17.23 -17.60 -4.62
N VAL A 547 -16.90 -18.86 -4.27
CA VAL A 547 -16.09 -19.20 -3.09
C VAL A 547 -14.77 -19.80 -3.53
N TYR A 548 -13.69 -19.30 -2.91
CA TYR A 548 -12.33 -19.75 -3.06
C TYR A 548 -11.81 -20.26 -1.72
N THR A 549 -10.91 -21.24 -1.75
CA THR A 549 -10.31 -21.81 -0.54
C THR A 549 -8.82 -22.02 -0.73
N ARG A 550 -8.07 -21.91 0.37
CA ARG A 550 -6.64 -22.20 0.43
C ARG A 550 -6.34 -22.98 1.71
N VAL A 551 -5.53 -24.02 1.60
CA VAL A 551 -4.87 -24.65 2.76
C VAL A 551 -3.37 -24.63 2.53
N THR A 552 -2.61 -24.11 3.47
CA THR A 552 -1.14 -24.03 3.42
C THR A 552 -0.54 -24.68 4.66
N ALA A 553 0.47 -25.53 4.49
CA ALA A 553 1.18 -26.17 5.59
C ALA A 553 2.70 -26.11 5.39
N GLY A 554 3.46 -26.04 6.49
CA GLY A 554 4.93 -26.07 6.48
C GLY A 554 5.55 -24.91 7.27
N LEU A 555 6.72 -24.45 6.86
CA LEU A 555 7.38 -23.26 7.40
C LEU A 555 6.78 -22.03 6.69
N LEU A 556 5.79 -21.40 7.33
CA LEU A 556 4.98 -20.34 6.74
C LEU A 556 5.74 -19.01 6.63
N GLU A 557 6.52 -18.70 7.65
CA GLU A 557 7.41 -17.55 7.70
C GLU A 557 8.64 -17.85 8.55
N ARG A 558 9.58 -16.89 8.62
CA ARG A 558 10.84 -17.03 9.36
C ARG A 558 10.62 -17.44 10.82
N ALA A 559 9.60 -16.89 11.47
CA ALA A 559 9.33 -17.12 12.89
C ALA A 559 8.31 -18.22 13.19
N TYR A 560 7.53 -18.68 12.21
CA TYR A 560 6.41 -19.60 12.45
C TYR A 560 6.29 -20.67 11.37
N GLY A 561 6.09 -21.90 11.81
CA GLY A 561 5.60 -23.01 10.99
C GLY A 561 4.24 -23.49 11.48
N GLY A 562 3.49 -24.18 10.63
CA GLY A 562 2.16 -24.69 10.99
C GLY A 562 1.24 -24.85 9.79
N VAL A 563 -0.06 -24.72 10.04
CA VAL A 563 -1.12 -24.86 9.05
C VAL A 563 -2.02 -23.62 9.04
N SER A 564 -2.38 -23.15 7.85
CA SER A 564 -3.31 -22.05 7.58
C SER A 564 -4.41 -22.54 6.65
N ALA A 565 -5.67 -22.24 6.97
CA ALA A 565 -6.81 -22.47 6.09
C ALA A 565 -7.59 -21.16 5.91
N GLU A 566 -7.93 -20.84 4.66
CA GLU A 566 -8.66 -19.63 4.28
C GLU A 566 -9.84 -19.99 3.37
N ALA A 567 -10.99 -19.36 3.59
CA ALA A 567 -12.12 -19.34 2.68
C ALA A 567 -12.48 -17.89 2.35
N LEU A 568 -12.70 -17.61 1.06
CA LEU A 568 -13.04 -16.28 0.57
C LEU A 568 -14.29 -16.36 -0.32
N TRP A 569 -15.34 -15.65 0.08
CA TRP A 569 -16.46 -15.33 -0.80
C TRP A 569 -16.17 -14.03 -1.55
N LYS A 570 -16.10 -14.10 -2.89
CA LYS A 570 -15.83 -12.96 -3.78
C LYS A 570 -16.45 -13.20 -5.15
N PRO A 571 -17.71 -12.79 -5.38
CA PRO A 571 -18.31 -12.79 -6.71
C PRO A 571 -17.57 -11.85 -7.68
N VAL A 572 -17.60 -12.16 -8.97
CA VAL A 572 -16.85 -11.40 -9.99
C VAL A 572 -17.27 -9.93 -10.08
N ASN A 573 -18.58 -9.66 -9.96
CA ASN A 573 -19.18 -8.33 -10.16
C ASN A 573 -19.44 -7.58 -8.85
N SER A 574 -18.96 -8.10 -7.72
CA SER A 574 -19.15 -7.48 -6.40
C SER A 574 -17.91 -6.66 -5.99
N PRO A 575 -18.07 -5.40 -5.53
CA PRO A 575 -16.99 -4.67 -4.85
C PRO A 575 -16.73 -5.19 -3.42
N LEU A 576 -17.63 -6.01 -2.89
CA LEU A 576 -17.53 -6.63 -1.57
C LEU A 576 -16.91 -8.02 -1.63
N ALA A 577 -16.09 -8.34 -0.63
CA ALA A 577 -15.60 -9.70 -0.36
C ALA A 577 -15.63 -10.00 1.14
N PHE A 578 -15.81 -11.27 1.50
CA PHE A 578 -15.74 -11.75 2.88
C PHE A 578 -14.81 -12.94 2.98
N GLY A 579 -13.83 -12.87 3.89
CA GLY A 579 -12.86 -13.91 4.14
C GLY A 579 -12.95 -14.45 5.56
N ALA A 580 -12.59 -15.72 5.74
CA ALA A 580 -12.31 -16.30 7.05
C ALA A 580 -10.99 -17.07 6.96
N GLU A 581 -10.07 -16.82 7.89
CA GLU A 581 -8.76 -17.47 7.96
C GLU A 581 -8.54 -18.03 9.37
N ILE A 582 -8.10 -19.28 9.48
CA ILE A 582 -7.68 -19.92 10.73
C ILE A 582 -6.27 -20.45 10.57
N ASN A 583 -5.42 -20.25 11.59
CA ASN A 583 -4.05 -20.75 11.58
C ASN A 583 -3.72 -21.43 12.92
N ARG A 584 -3.10 -22.61 12.88
CA ARG A 584 -2.45 -23.25 14.03
C ARG A 584 -0.95 -23.22 13.75
N VAL A 585 -0.21 -22.44 14.55
CA VAL A 585 1.20 -22.18 14.29
C VAL A 585 2.03 -22.34 15.55
N ARG A 586 3.25 -22.83 15.37
CA ARG A 586 4.26 -22.99 16.41
C ARG A 586 5.47 -22.14 16.06
N LYS A 587 6.04 -21.49 17.07
CA LYS A 587 7.21 -20.63 16.92
C LYS A 587 8.42 -21.48 16.58
N ARG A 588 9.17 -21.06 15.56
CA ARG A 588 10.34 -21.79 15.08
C ARG A 588 11.51 -21.60 16.04
N ASP A 589 12.42 -22.57 16.03
CA ASP A 589 13.71 -22.38 16.69
C ASP A 589 14.54 -21.31 15.95
N PHE A 590 15.45 -20.64 16.67
CA PHE A 590 16.22 -19.53 16.11
C PHE A 590 17.36 -20.03 15.21
N ASP A 591 17.91 -21.20 15.51
CA ASP A 591 19.09 -21.78 14.84
C ASP A 591 18.74 -23.07 14.08
N ASP A 592 17.90 -23.96 14.65
CA ASP A 592 17.45 -25.17 13.96
C ASP A 592 16.31 -24.86 12.98
N VAL A 593 16.61 -25.00 11.69
CA VAL A 593 15.69 -24.73 10.57
C VAL A 593 14.34 -25.45 10.71
N PHE A 594 14.33 -26.68 11.23
CA PHE A 594 13.12 -27.51 11.40
C PHE A 594 12.72 -27.67 12.88
N GLY A 595 13.46 -27.07 13.80
CA GLY A 595 13.17 -27.02 15.21
C GLY A 595 12.01 -26.07 15.54
N PHE A 596 11.39 -26.30 16.70
CA PHE A 596 10.30 -25.47 17.20
C PHE A 596 10.46 -25.23 18.69
N ARG A 597 10.17 -24.00 19.12
CA ARG A 597 10.05 -23.61 20.53
C ARG A 597 8.70 -24.04 21.08
N ASP A 598 8.49 -23.96 22.38
CA ASP A 598 7.25 -24.44 23.01
C ASP A 598 6.01 -23.56 22.73
N TYR A 599 6.22 -22.32 22.29
CA TYR A 599 5.12 -21.40 21.99
C TYR A 599 4.31 -21.87 20.76
N GLU A 600 3.03 -22.17 20.98
CA GLU A 600 2.06 -22.56 19.95
C GLU A 600 0.75 -21.79 20.15
N VAL A 601 0.16 -21.31 19.06
CA VAL A 601 -1.04 -20.47 19.10
C VAL A 601 -2.00 -20.81 17.95
N THR A 602 -3.30 -20.76 18.24
CA THR A 602 -4.34 -20.70 17.20
C THR A 602 -4.76 -19.26 17.00
N THR A 603 -4.74 -18.79 15.76
CA THR A 603 -5.24 -17.47 15.37
C THR A 603 -6.41 -17.64 14.41
N GLY A 604 -7.32 -16.68 14.39
CA GLY A 604 -8.51 -16.74 13.53
C GLY A 604 -9.04 -15.35 13.24
N HIS A 605 -9.36 -15.06 11.98
CA HIS A 605 -9.84 -13.75 11.54
C HIS A 605 -11.02 -13.89 10.58
N VAL A 606 -11.99 -13.00 10.73
CA VAL A 606 -12.98 -12.72 9.69
C VAL A 606 -12.63 -11.38 9.07
N SER A 607 -12.64 -11.32 7.74
CA SER A 607 -12.20 -10.16 6.97
C SER A 607 -13.33 -9.68 6.07
N ALA A 608 -13.57 -8.37 6.05
CA ALA A 608 -14.43 -7.71 5.08
C ALA A 608 -13.61 -6.79 4.19
N TYR A 609 -13.84 -6.86 2.88
CA TYR A 609 -13.14 -6.05 1.89
C TYR A 609 -14.14 -5.23 1.08
N TYR A 610 -13.81 -3.97 0.82
CA TYR A 610 -14.58 -3.09 -0.05
C TYR A 610 -13.68 -2.35 -1.01
N GLU A 611 -13.92 -2.55 -2.30
CA GLU A 611 -13.25 -1.83 -3.39
C GLU A 611 -14.04 -0.55 -3.73
N PHE A 612 -13.45 0.62 -3.49
CA PHE A 612 -14.01 1.91 -3.89
C PHE A 612 -13.52 2.30 -5.30
N ALA A 613 -14.17 3.30 -5.89
CA ALA A 613 -13.68 3.91 -7.12
C ALA A 613 -12.26 4.52 -6.93
N GLN A 614 -11.57 4.75 -8.05
CA GLN A 614 -10.23 5.38 -8.10
C GLN A 614 -9.13 4.55 -7.40
N GLY A 615 -9.29 3.23 -7.35
CA GLY A 615 -8.28 2.31 -6.88
C GLY A 615 -8.12 2.21 -5.36
N TYR A 616 -9.07 2.68 -4.55
CA TYR A 616 -9.01 2.47 -3.09
C TYR A 616 -9.64 1.14 -2.67
N THR A 617 -9.07 0.51 -1.64
CA THR A 617 -9.61 -0.69 -1.01
C THR A 617 -9.54 -0.51 0.50
N ALA A 618 -10.68 -0.67 1.19
CA ALA A 618 -10.69 -0.86 2.63
C ALA A 618 -10.77 -2.35 2.97
N GLN A 619 -10.07 -2.74 4.02
CA GLN A 619 -10.12 -4.05 4.62
C GLN A 619 -10.29 -3.90 6.13
N LEU A 620 -11.21 -4.64 6.70
CA LEU A 620 -11.40 -4.80 8.14
C LEU A 620 -11.17 -6.26 8.48
N ASP A 621 -10.20 -6.54 9.35
CA ASP A 621 -9.96 -7.87 9.90
C ASP A 621 -10.33 -7.85 11.38
N VAL A 622 -11.12 -8.80 11.85
CA VAL A 622 -11.50 -8.94 13.26
C VAL A 622 -11.19 -10.35 13.72
N GLY A 623 -10.45 -10.51 14.81
CA GLY A 623 -9.96 -11.82 15.20
C GLY A 623 -8.98 -11.87 16.36
N GLN A 624 -8.38 -13.05 16.52
CA GLN A 624 -7.32 -13.32 17.48
C GLN A 624 -5.96 -13.33 16.79
N TYR A 625 -5.01 -12.58 17.34
CA TYR A 625 -3.67 -12.36 16.84
C TYR A 625 -2.65 -13.32 17.47
N LEU A 626 -1.39 -13.25 17.01
CA LEU A 626 -0.32 -14.17 17.39
C LEU A 626 0.01 -14.14 18.88
N ALA A 627 -0.14 -13.02 19.57
CA ALA A 627 0.13 -12.93 21.01
C ALA A 627 -1.05 -13.44 21.87
N GLY A 628 -2.13 -13.93 21.22
CA GLY A 628 -3.35 -14.40 21.89
C GLY A 628 -4.41 -13.31 22.09
N ASP A 629 -4.06 -12.05 21.82
CA ASP A 629 -4.92 -10.88 21.93
C ASP A 629 -6.00 -10.84 20.85
N ARG A 630 -7.13 -10.21 21.15
CA ARG A 630 -8.28 -10.09 20.24
C ARG A 630 -8.53 -8.65 19.88
N GLY A 631 -8.82 -8.40 18.61
CA GLY A 631 -9.05 -7.03 18.17
C GLY A 631 -9.43 -6.92 16.71
N ALA A 632 -9.18 -5.72 16.18
CA ALA A 632 -9.49 -5.38 14.81
C ALA A 632 -8.36 -4.58 14.15
N THR A 633 -8.09 -4.91 12.87
CA THR A 633 -7.20 -4.14 11.99
C THR A 633 -8.02 -3.50 10.88
N ILE A 634 -7.87 -2.20 10.70
CA ILE A 634 -8.38 -1.49 9.51
C ILE A 634 -7.20 -1.18 8.62
N THR A 635 -7.30 -1.56 7.34
CA THR A 635 -6.32 -1.25 6.30
C THR A 635 -6.99 -0.47 5.18
N LEU A 636 -6.41 0.66 4.79
CA LEU A 636 -6.79 1.41 3.59
C LEU A 636 -5.63 1.40 2.60
N THR A 637 -5.88 0.88 1.40
CA THR A 637 -4.87 0.83 0.33
C THR A 637 -5.33 1.61 -0.88
N ARG A 638 -4.43 2.38 -1.48
CA ARG A 638 -4.60 3.01 -2.79
C ARG A 638 -3.71 2.32 -3.81
N GLU A 639 -4.31 1.82 -4.88
CA GLU A 639 -3.62 1.20 -6.01
C GLU A 639 -3.80 2.03 -7.29
N PHE A 640 -2.70 2.37 -7.94
CA PHE A 640 -2.69 3.14 -9.18
C PHE A 640 -2.73 2.20 -10.40
N ALA A 641 -3.23 2.70 -11.53
CA ALA A 641 -3.33 1.93 -12.78
C ALA A 641 -1.98 1.43 -13.34
N ASN A 642 -0.86 1.98 -12.89
CA ASN A 642 0.48 1.52 -13.23
C ASN A 642 1.01 0.42 -12.28
N GLY A 643 0.25 0.03 -11.26
CA GLY A 643 0.57 -1.02 -10.29
C GLY A 643 1.23 -0.58 -8.99
N TRP A 644 1.47 0.73 -8.80
CA TRP A 644 1.88 1.26 -7.49
C TRP A 644 0.79 1.00 -6.45
N ARG A 645 1.19 0.62 -5.23
CA ARG A 645 0.28 0.50 -4.08
C ARG A 645 0.84 1.23 -2.89
N ILE A 646 0.02 2.03 -2.22
CA ILE A 646 0.36 2.67 -0.96
C ILE A 646 -0.79 2.40 -0.01
N GLY A 647 -0.50 1.84 1.15
CA GLY A 647 -1.49 1.46 2.14
C GLY A 647 -1.10 1.93 3.53
N ALA A 648 -2.09 2.09 4.40
CA ALA A 648 -1.91 2.36 5.81
C ALA A 648 -2.84 1.43 6.60
N PHE A 649 -2.39 1.00 7.77
CA PHE A 649 -3.20 0.19 8.67
C PHE A 649 -3.08 0.66 10.12
N ALA A 650 -4.11 0.37 10.90
CA ALA A 650 -4.12 0.52 12.35
C ALA A 650 -4.82 -0.69 12.98
N THR A 651 -4.26 -1.21 14.06
CA THR A 651 -4.75 -2.39 14.78
C THR A 651 -4.95 -2.08 16.26
N LYS A 652 -6.18 -2.22 16.75
CA LYS A 652 -6.52 -2.09 18.17
C LYS A 652 -6.97 -3.43 18.72
N THR A 653 -6.41 -3.84 19.85
CA THR A 653 -6.75 -5.09 20.53
C THR A 653 -7.12 -4.86 22.00
N ASP A 654 -7.44 -5.94 22.71
CA ASP A 654 -7.83 -5.97 24.12
C ASP A 654 -6.65 -5.88 25.11
N LEU A 655 -5.41 -5.86 24.62
CA LEU A 655 -4.24 -5.60 25.46
C LEU A 655 -4.31 -4.19 26.06
N SER A 656 -3.94 -4.10 27.33
CA SER A 656 -3.70 -2.83 28.02
C SER A 656 -2.47 -2.12 27.46
N GLU A 657 -2.31 -0.86 27.83
CA GLU A 657 -1.18 -0.04 27.35
C GLU A 657 0.16 -0.58 27.85
N ASP A 658 0.22 -1.01 29.13
CA ASP A 658 1.42 -1.63 29.71
C ASP A 658 1.79 -2.97 29.04
N GLU A 659 0.79 -3.73 28.61
CA GLU A 659 0.96 -5.00 27.88
C GLU A 659 1.42 -4.78 26.43
N PHE A 660 0.95 -3.70 25.79
CA PHE A 660 1.45 -3.28 24.47
C PHE A 660 2.91 -2.79 24.53
N GLY A 661 3.37 -2.37 25.71
CA GLY A 661 4.67 -1.76 25.96
C GLY A 661 4.64 -0.27 25.63
N GLU A 662 4.98 0.08 24.38
CA GLU A 662 4.90 1.46 23.91
C GLU A 662 3.49 1.71 23.32
N GLY A 663 2.81 2.82 23.63
CA GLY A 663 1.52 3.22 23.02
C GLY A 663 0.33 2.25 23.23
N SER A 664 -0.77 2.44 22.49
CA SER A 664 -2.03 1.71 22.74
C SER A 664 -2.60 0.92 21.55
N PHE A 665 -1.94 0.95 20.38
CA PHE A 665 -2.34 0.26 19.14
C PHE A 665 -1.17 0.16 18.15
N ASP A 666 -1.20 -0.83 17.25
CA ASP A 666 -0.21 -1.00 16.17
C ASP A 666 -0.61 -0.20 14.92
N LYS A 667 0.36 0.32 14.16
CA LYS A 667 0.14 1.14 12.97
C LYS A 667 1.33 1.10 12.01
N GLY A 668 1.05 1.22 10.73
CA GLY A 668 2.09 1.27 9.71
C GLY A 668 1.60 1.69 8.34
N ILE A 669 2.56 1.93 7.45
CA ILE A 669 2.39 2.28 6.05
C ILE A 669 3.09 1.22 5.20
N SER A 670 2.42 0.72 4.17
CA SER A 670 3.00 -0.18 3.17
C SER A 670 3.16 0.54 1.84
N ILE A 671 4.30 0.37 1.17
CA ILE A 671 4.56 0.89 -0.17
C ILE A 671 4.98 -0.28 -1.05
N SER A 672 4.38 -0.38 -2.24
CA SER A 672 4.71 -1.37 -3.26
C SER A 672 4.91 -0.68 -4.60
N ILE A 673 6.12 -0.83 -5.15
CA ILE A 673 6.58 -0.19 -6.38
C ILE A 673 6.73 -1.26 -7.47
N PRO A 674 5.99 -1.17 -8.58
CA PRO A 674 6.13 -2.09 -9.69
C PRO A 674 7.46 -1.89 -10.42
N ILE A 675 8.18 -2.97 -10.68
CA ILE A 675 9.48 -2.92 -11.37
C ILE A 675 9.31 -2.33 -12.79
N SER A 676 8.17 -2.57 -13.43
CA SER A 676 7.84 -2.02 -14.74
C SER A 676 7.82 -0.49 -14.78
N TRP A 677 7.56 0.18 -13.66
CA TRP A 677 7.60 1.65 -13.59
C TRP A 677 9.05 2.17 -13.65
N ALA A 678 10.00 1.41 -13.09
CA ALA A 678 11.41 1.74 -13.10
C ALA A 678 12.15 1.30 -14.38
N THR A 679 11.69 0.24 -15.05
CA THR A 679 12.35 -0.29 -16.26
C THR A 679 11.66 0.06 -17.57
N GLY A 680 10.38 0.48 -17.51
CA GLY A 680 9.54 0.67 -18.69
C GLY A 680 9.06 -0.62 -19.36
N GLN A 681 9.50 -1.79 -18.89
CA GLN A 681 9.10 -3.09 -19.43
C GLN A 681 7.95 -3.73 -18.64
N PRO A 682 6.95 -4.34 -19.29
CA PRO A 682 5.87 -5.03 -18.61
C PRO A 682 6.39 -6.12 -17.65
N SER A 683 6.03 -5.99 -16.37
CA SER A 683 6.35 -6.96 -15.33
C SER A 683 5.30 -6.91 -14.23
N ARG A 684 4.94 -8.07 -13.69
CA ARG A 684 4.08 -8.18 -12.50
C ARG A 684 4.88 -8.10 -11.19
N GLN A 685 6.20 -8.05 -11.26
CA GLN A 685 7.07 -7.98 -10.08
C GLN A 685 6.99 -6.59 -9.43
N ARG A 686 7.02 -6.58 -8.09
CA ARG A 686 7.00 -5.36 -7.29
C ARG A 686 8.06 -5.44 -6.18
N ALA A 687 8.72 -4.32 -5.91
CA ALA A 687 9.47 -4.12 -4.68
C ALA A 687 8.53 -3.57 -3.61
N SER A 688 8.42 -4.23 -2.46
CA SER A 688 7.48 -3.82 -1.41
C SER A 688 8.21 -3.65 -0.07
N SER A 689 7.80 -2.65 0.69
CA SER A 689 8.30 -2.40 2.05
C SER A 689 7.13 -1.97 2.95
N THR A 690 7.18 -2.36 4.21
CA THR A 690 6.21 -1.92 5.23
C THR A 690 6.95 -1.20 6.34
N LEU A 691 6.64 0.07 6.51
CA LEU A 691 7.12 0.93 7.57
C LEU A 691 6.15 0.83 8.74
N ARG A 692 6.56 0.19 9.82
CA ARG A 692 5.78 0.16 11.07
C ARG A 692 6.34 1.20 12.02
N ALA A 693 5.47 1.83 12.81
CA ALA A 693 5.94 2.75 13.84
C ALA A 693 6.87 2.04 14.84
N LEU A 694 6.55 0.78 15.17
CA LEU A 694 7.35 -0.18 15.95
C LEU A 694 7.03 -1.62 15.53
N SER A 695 8.02 -2.53 15.59
CA SER A 695 7.77 -3.97 15.49
C SER A 695 7.25 -4.50 16.84
N ARG A 696 5.93 -4.46 17.04
CA ARG A 696 5.28 -4.84 18.32
C ARG A 696 4.61 -6.20 18.26
N ASP A 697 4.38 -6.77 19.44
CA ASP A 697 3.82 -8.10 19.62
C ASP A 697 2.28 -8.12 19.49
N GLY A 698 1.59 -7.15 20.11
CA GLY A 698 0.13 -6.99 20.02
C GLY A 698 -0.36 -6.69 18.59
N GLY A 699 -1.52 -7.24 18.23
CA GLY A 699 -2.13 -7.02 16.91
C GLY A 699 -1.38 -7.65 15.74
N SER A 700 -0.44 -8.57 16.00
CA SER A 700 0.39 -9.19 14.97
C SER A 700 -0.26 -10.43 14.35
N ARG A 701 -0.39 -10.46 13.02
CA ARG A 701 -0.84 -11.64 12.27
C ARG A 701 0.35 -12.45 11.78
N VAL A 702 0.18 -13.77 11.68
CA VAL A 702 1.11 -14.62 10.92
C VAL A 702 1.14 -14.17 9.46
N ASN A 703 2.33 -14.08 8.87
CA ASN A 703 2.46 -13.84 7.44
C ASN A 703 2.30 -15.17 6.71
N VAL A 704 1.25 -15.28 5.89
CA VAL A 704 1.01 -16.46 5.05
C VAL A 704 1.00 -15.99 3.62
N ASN A 705 1.96 -16.48 2.84
CA ASN A 705 2.05 -16.13 1.43
C ASN A 705 0.83 -16.62 0.65
N GLY A 706 0.42 -15.81 -0.32
CA GLY A 706 -0.65 -16.17 -1.24
C GLY A 706 -2.06 -16.19 -0.64
N ARG A 707 -2.43 -15.22 0.21
CA ARG A 707 -3.84 -15.04 0.61
C ARG A 707 -4.75 -14.81 -0.61
N LEU A 708 -5.98 -15.29 -0.52
CA LEU A 708 -6.89 -15.40 -1.67
C LEU A 708 -7.30 -14.03 -2.25
N TYR A 709 -7.56 -13.04 -1.39
CA TYR A 709 -8.12 -11.76 -1.83
C TYR A 709 -7.26 -11.06 -2.90
N ASP A 710 -5.96 -10.91 -2.64
CA ASP A 710 -5.03 -10.27 -3.58
C ASP A 710 -4.77 -11.11 -4.84
N LYS A 711 -4.94 -12.45 -4.76
CA LYS A 711 -4.78 -13.34 -5.93
C LYS A 711 -5.95 -13.24 -6.90
N VAL A 712 -7.17 -13.15 -6.37
CA VAL A 712 -8.40 -13.28 -7.14
C VAL A 712 -8.87 -11.94 -7.71
N ARG A 713 -8.70 -10.84 -6.96
CA ARG A 713 -9.31 -9.54 -7.31
C ARG A 713 -8.84 -8.94 -8.63
N ASP A 714 -7.60 -9.23 -9.07
CA ASP A 714 -6.97 -8.62 -10.25
C ASP A 714 -7.77 -8.84 -11.55
N SER A 715 -8.60 -9.88 -11.62
CA SER A 715 -9.42 -10.23 -12.79
C SER A 715 -10.92 -9.96 -12.59
N HIS A 716 -11.33 -9.43 -11.44
CA HIS A 716 -12.73 -9.14 -11.10
C HIS A 716 -13.14 -7.72 -11.54
N SER A 717 -14.43 -7.40 -11.51
CA SER A 717 -15.02 -6.24 -12.18
C SER A 717 -14.30 -4.93 -11.93
N VAL A 718 -14.03 -4.56 -10.67
CA VAL A 718 -13.42 -3.27 -10.34
C VAL A 718 -12.06 -3.13 -11.02
N LYS A 719 -11.15 -4.07 -10.81
CA LYS A 719 -9.81 -4.03 -11.41
C LYS A 719 -9.81 -4.22 -12.92
N LEU A 720 -10.66 -5.10 -13.42
CA LEU A 720 -10.74 -5.37 -14.84
C LEU A 720 -11.25 -4.14 -15.62
N TYR A 721 -12.30 -3.46 -15.12
CA TYR A 721 -12.82 -2.24 -15.73
C TYR A 721 -11.88 -1.05 -15.57
N GLU A 722 -11.22 -0.87 -14.41
CA GLU A 722 -10.17 0.16 -14.24
C GLU A 722 -9.02 -0.04 -15.25
N GLY A 723 -8.66 -1.28 -15.55
CA GLY A 723 -7.63 -1.65 -16.51
C GLY A 723 -8.05 -1.63 -17.97
N TRP A 724 -9.35 -1.49 -18.27
CA TRP A 724 -9.89 -1.74 -19.61
C TRP A 724 -9.38 -0.78 -20.68
N GLY A 725 -8.92 0.42 -20.29
CA GLY A 725 -8.23 1.35 -21.18
C GLY A 725 -6.96 0.75 -21.84
N ARG A 726 -6.43 -0.35 -21.30
CA ARG A 726 -5.29 -1.10 -21.88
C ARG A 726 -5.69 -2.34 -22.68
N PHE A 727 -6.98 -2.61 -22.88
CA PHE A 727 -7.44 -3.80 -23.60
C PHE A 727 -6.83 -3.89 -25.01
N TRP A 728 -6.77 -2.78 -25.75
CA TRP A 728 -6.19 -2.73 -27.09
C TRP A 728 -4.66 -2.55 -27.11
N ARG A 729 -3.98 -2.63 -25.96
CA ARG A 729 -2.53 -2.52 -25.92
C ARG A 729 -1.80 -3.82 -26.17
#